data_AF-A0A6B2M315-F1
#
_entry.id   AF-A0A6B2M315-F1
#
_cell.length_a   1.000
_cell.length_b   1.000
_cell.length_c   1.000
_cell.angle_alpha   90.00
_cell.angle_beta   90.00
_cell.angle_gamma   90.00
#
_symmetry.space_group_name_H-M   'P 1'
#
loop_
_entity.id
_entity.type
_entity.pdbx_description
1 polymer ?
#
loop_
_entity_poly.entity_id
_entity_poly.type
_entity_poly.pdbx_seq_one_letter_code
_entity_poly.pdbx_strand_id
1 'polypeptide(L)'
;MTSLPQRDVLRRFLLAYGIFASLLYVFLMLVAFPWWQASNHPVLLTVGANKNTEIRLGFSAHDEELLFIPAGKVTSFHWNWATELPPKKQYDLRLEFPKGTNGEVILKEVTVLNLHPNEGDVSLDLSELVDTPKDNVRIRKLGDGWGVLARPGGSFELPQGSLEQPSLAWFKDWVAATWGYLLFSGMGLLLFVTALRFPNAIEPRKRLVPVYETAALIIGVVAGTAIHLHLLKHAVPGYISGDATAYLMAALVGSPVSSQAPEALSYFASPLPLYPLLLRFGLQLLNGDINAFILVQGIVYSVSILLLALSLRRLVHGYLIGLVAFLILVSPFGVWASRHIEPTSFSASFWVLAIAAFIFLWQRSGLLRLTGWILFSLAATGAACTQSSGFILLALPTFLFIGALWWSYSNRGRNFWKIPVFWSTVGQVAIPFAIVLMTYFSINTVKSLDGTYSGMNGLTDIHQASAPFSSGFLDVRAIGDDDEYASFIKARNDAGYAFGGWSLRQHLLARLESPDGMSLAQRVEALQMRTSEFVESNEGRISFPAKLAVIGRIGGWAFAAPQKTAFSLEPITPSYEVPHAFADMEIAEAIQGELSLVASGTDLPIRLIKANSDPWVYLYNHSIVLVYPWLYRVLLIISLVGWTLAVSERKYLATAFISPFFLLIVYHMSQMHILGAELQTLDAVIWVSALGGITSVLKNTLQKETAEDDRRCLPPVKPKRLLTRHTRRPDDFIL
;
A
#
# COMPACT_ATOMS: atom_id res chain seq x y z
N MET A 1 27.28 2.26 -42.93
CA MET A 1 27.17 2.38 -41.46
C MET A 1 27.13 0.98 -40.90
N THR A 2 28.27 0.50 -40.40
CA THR A 2 28.36 -0.77 -39.68
C THR A 2 27.55 -0.64 -38.40
N SER A 3 26.52 -1.47 -38.24
CA SER A 3 25.78 -1.56 -36.98
C SER A 3 26.80 -1.95 -35.90
N LEU A 4 27.07 -1.05 -34.95
CA LEU A 4 27.69 -1.44 -33.69
C LEU A 4 26.91 -2.67 -33.19
N PRO A 5 27.57 -3.81 -32.92
CA PRO A 5 26.87 -5.00 -32.52
C PRO A 5 26.10 -4.65 -31.24
N GLN A 6 24.78 -4.77 -31.30
CA GLN A 6 23.82 -4.40 -30.24
C GLN A 6 24.20 -5.00 -28.87
N ARG A 7 25.00 -6.08 -28.88
CA ARG A 7 25.65 -6.71 -27.72
C ARG A 7 26.61 -5.79 -26.97
N ASP A 8 27.39 -4.94 -27.63
CA ASP A 8 28.41 -4.10 -26.96
C ASP A 8 27.80 -2.92 -26.23
N VAL A 9 26.73 -2.32 -26.79
CA VAL A 9 25.98 -1.25 -26.11
C VAL A 9 25.29 -1.78 -24.87
N LEU A 10 24.67 -2.97 -24.95
CA LEU A 10 24.03 -3.61 -23.81
C LEU A 10 25.03 -3.99 -22.71
N ARG A 11 26.20 -4.52 -23.08
CA ARG A 11 27.27 -4.84 -22.12
C ARG A 11 27.79 -3.61 -21.39
N ARG A 12 28.05 -2.51 -22.10
CA ARG A 12 28.49 -1.25 -21.48
C ARG A 12 27.45 -0.67 -20.55
N PHE A 13 26.17 -0.75 -20.93
CA PHE A 13 25.07 -0.32 -20.08
C PHE A 13 24.95 -1.17 -18.81
N LEU A 14 25.00 -2.51 -18.94
CA LEU A 14 24.95 -3.42 -17.78
C LEU A 14 26.15 -3.22 -16.83
N LEU A 15 27.34 -2.94 -17.38
CA LEU A 15 28.53 -2.61 -16.58
C LEU A 15 28.36 -1.29 -15.83
N ALA A 16 27.95 -0.22 -16.52
CA ALA A 16 27.71 1.08 -15.90
C ALA A 16 26.65 1.01 -14.80
N TYR A 17 25.59 0.24 -15.05
CA TYR A 17 24.57 -0.04 -14.05
C TYR A 17 25.14 -0.84 -12.86
N GLY A 18 25.93 -1.90 -13.10
CA GLY A 18 26.51 -2.71 -12.02
C GLY A 18 27.42 -1.88 -11.11
N ILE A 19 28.20 -0.96 -11.68
CA ILE A 19 29.01 0.00 -10.92
C ILE A 19 28.11 0.94 -10.11
N PHE A 20 27.10 1.54 -10.73
CA PHE A 20 26.17 2.45 -10.05
C PHE A 20 25.41 1.76 -8.92
N ALA A 21 24.88 0.55 -9.15
CA ALA A 21 24.17 -0.23 -8.16
C ALA A 21 25.07 -0.62 -6.98
N SER A 22 26.33 -0.97 -7.24
CA SER A 22 27.31 -1.28 -6.19
C SER A 22 27.65 -0.06 -5.34
N LEU A 23 27.85 1.11 -5.98
CA LEU A 23 28.08 2.37 -5.27
C LEU A 23 26.86 2.80 -4.44
N LEU A 24 25.65 2.68 -5.01
CA LEU A 24 24.40 2.93 -4.30
C LEU A 24 24.22 1.98 -3.12
N TYR A 25 24.54 0.70 -3.29
CA TYR A 25 24.49 -0.29 -2.21
C TYR A 25 25.45 0.07 -1.07
N VAL A 26 26.73 0.36 -1.37
CA VAL A 26 27.70 0.78 -0.34
C VAL A 26 27.23 2.04 0.38
N PHE A 27 26.68 3.01 -0.34
CA PHE A 27 26.10 4.21 0.25
C PHE A 27 24.95 3.88 1.21
N LEU A 28 24.01 3.03 0.78
CA LEU A 28 22.86 2.62 1.60
C LEU A 28 23.30 1.84 2.84
N MET A 29 24.33 0.99 2.75
CA MET A 29 24.85 0.25 3.90
C MET A 29 25.62 1.13 4.89
N LEU A 30 26.31 2.17 4.44
CA LEU A 30 27.03 3.06 5.35
C LEU A 30 26.11 4.11 5.99
N VAL A 31 25.09 4.57 5.24
CA VAL A 31 24.26 5.70 5.65
C VAL A 31 22.92 5.26 6.25
N ALA A 32 22.23 4.29 5.64
CA ALA A 32 20.87 3.89 6.05
C ALA A 32 20.86 2.69 7.02
N PHE A 33 21.74 1.71 6.84
CA PHE A 33 21.77 0.51 7.70
C PHE A 33 21.93 0.80 9.21
N PRO A 34 22.71 1.80 9.65
CA PRO A 34 22.78 2.13 11.07
C PRO A 34 21.46 2.65 11.66
N TRP A 35 20.49 3.01 10.82
CA TRP A 35 19.14 3.44 11.19
C TRP A 35 18.12 2.32 11.00
N TRP A 36 18.55 1.12 10.60
CA TRP A 36 17.66 0.00 10.29
C TRP A 36 16.86 -0.50 11.49
N GLN A 37 17.33 -0.28 12.72
CA GLN A 37 16.64 -0.61 13.98
C GLN A 37 16.12 0.63 14.70
N ALA A 38 16.38 1.84 14.18
CA ALA A 38 15.88 3.07 14.80
C ALA A 38 14.38 3.17 14.54
N SER A 39 13.57 2.91 15.56
CA SER A 39 12.15 3.22 15.60
C SER A 39 11.87 3.99 16.88
N ASN A 40 10.74 4.67 16.94
CA ASN A 40 10.21 5.17 18.19
C ASN A 40 9.77 4.00 19.05
N HIS A 41 9.95 4.13 20.36
CA HIS A 41 9.50 3.12 21.33
C HIS A 41 8.55 3.80 22.33
N PRO A 42 7.25 3.45 22.33
CA PRO A 42 6.35 3.90 23.36
C PRO A 42 6.77 3.32 24.71
N VAL A 43 6.68 4.15 25.73
CA VAL A 43 6.96 3.76 27.12
C VAL A 43 5.70 4.04 27.92
N LEU A 44 5.16 2.99 28.53
CA LEU A 44 4.01 3.05 29.42
C LEU A 44 4.47 2.80 30.85
N LEU A 45 4.16 3.71 31.76
CA LEU A 45 4.40 3.56 33.19
C LEU A 45 3.07 3.49 33.92
N THR A 46 2.91 2.53 34.83
CA THR A 46 1.79 2.50 35.76
C THR A 46 2.26 2.99 37.13
N VAL A 47 1.79 4.18 37.50
CA VAL A 47 2.25 4.92 38.68
C VAL A 47 1.06 5.25 39.57
N GLY A 48 1.19 4.95 40.86
CA GLY A 48 0.39 5.51 41.93
C GLY A 48 0.90 6.89 42.33
N ALA A 49 0.59 7.91 41.51
CA ALA A 49 0.89 9.32 41.77
C ALA A 49 -0.34 10.17 41.45
N ASN A 50 -0.55 11.24 42.23
CA ASN A 50 -1.78 12.04 42.16
C ASN A 50 -1.63 13.30 41.28
N LYS A 51 -0.42 13.59 40.73
CA LYS A 51 -0.12 14.80 39.95
C LYS A 51 0.92 14.59 38.83
N ASN A 52 0.76 15.34 37.72
CA ASN A 52 1.62 15.38 36.53
C ASN A 52 3.08 15.81 36.77
N THR A 53 3.46 16.23 37.98
CA THR A 53 4.74 16.88 38.25
C THR A 53 5.82 15.96 38.85
N GLU A 54 5.57 14.67 38.97
CA GLU A 54 6.34 13.83 39.91
C GLU A 54 7.40 12.90 39.29
N ILE A 55 7.38 12.66 37.97
CA ILE A 55 8.29 11.69 37.31
C ILE A 55 8.72 12.19 35.92
N ARG A 56 10.02 12.08 35.61
CA ARG A 56 10.60 12.34 34.28
C ARG A 56 11.43 11.14 33.81
N LEU A 57 11.54 10.95 32.50
CA LEU A 57 12.48 9.99 31.90
C LEU A 57 13.69 10.76 31.36
N GLY A 58 14.87 10.58 31.93
CA GLY A 58 16.11 11.16 31.43
C GLY A 58 16.89 10.19 30.55
N PHE A 59 17.68 10.71 29.60
CA PHE A 59 18.73 9.96 28.91
C PHE A 59 20.06 10.14 29.63
N SER A 60 20.72 9.06 30.05
CA SER A 60 21.94 9.16 30.89
C SER A 60 23.13 9.82 30.18
N ALA A 61 23.18 9.77 28.84
CA ALA A 61 24.30 10.27 28.05
C ALA A 61 24.15 11.73 27.58
N HIS A 62 22.95 12.32 27.61
CA HIS A 62 22.66 13.57 26.87
C HIS A 62 21.86 14.64 27.64
N ASP A 63 21.58 14.46 28.94
CA ASP A 63 20.78 15.40 29.77
C ASP A 63 19.43 15.81 29.11
N GLU A 64 18.93 15.00 28.17
CA GLU A 64 17.62 15.18 27.55
C GLU A 64 16.58 14.53 28.48
N GLU A 65 15.56 15.28 28.88
CA GLU A 65 14.45 14.80 29.70
C GLU A 65 13.17 14.67 28.86
N LEU A 66 12.41 13.61 29.06
CA LEU A 66 11.09 13.38 28.46
C LEU A 66 10.00 13.48 29.51
N LEU A 67 8.93 14.17 29.13
CA LEU A 67 7.72 14.30 29.91
C LEU A 67 6.83 13.07 29.75
N PHE A 68 6.30 12.60 30.88
CA PHE A 68 5.26 11.59 30.92
C PHE A 68 3.89 12.24 30.92
N ILE A 69 2.99 11.72 30.08
CA ILE A 69 1.65 12.26 29.85
C ILE A 69 0.62 11.30 30.42
N PRO A 70 -0.38 11.75 31.19
CA PRO A 70 -1.40 10.86 31.75
C PRO A 70 -2.24 10.23 30.63
N ALA A 71 -2.25 8.90 30.58
CA ALA A 71 -2.85 8.06 29.54
C ALA A 71 -4.14 7.35 29.98
N GLY A 72 -4.46 7.33 31.28
CA GLY A 72 -5.72 6.78 31.78
C GLY A 72 -5.66 6.35 33.23
N LYS A 73 -6.81 6.17 33.87
CA LYS A 73 -6.91 5.71 35.26
C LYS A 73 -7.05 4.19 35.29
N VAL A 74 -6.23 3.51 36.08
CA VAL A 74 -6.27 2.04 36.23
C VAL A 74 -7.08 1.63 37.45
N THR A 75 -6.85 2.27 38.60
CA THR A 75 -7.58 2.07 39.86
C THR A 75 -7.70 3.40 40.61
N SER A 76 -8.36 3.43 41.77
CA SER A 76 -8.59 4.64 42.59
C SER A 76 -7.36 5.54 42.76
N PHE A 77 -6.16 4.94 42.82
CA PHE A 77 -4.89 5.63 43.09
C PHE A 77 -3.80 5.43 42.03
N HIS A 78 -4.02 4.62 40.98
CA HIS A 78 -3.01 4.35 39.94
C HIS A 78 -3.43 4.90 38.57
N TRP A 79 -2.47 5.49 37.88
CA TRP A 79 -2.59 6.06 36.56
C TRP A 79 -1.58 5.42 35.60
N ASN A 80 -2.01 5.23 34.36
CA ASN A 80 -1.11 4.98 33.25
C ASN A 80 -0.55 6.31 32.76
N TRP A 81 0.75 6.34 32.52
CA TRP A 81 1.49 7.45 31.96
C TRP A 81 2.21 6.98 30.72
N ALA A 82 2.15 7.76 29.66
CA ALA A 82 2.73 7.42 28.37
C ALA A 82 3.78 8.47 27.96
N THR A 83 4.83 8.02 27.30
CA THR A 83 5.78 8.86 26.55
C THR A 83 6.28 8.07 25.35
N GLU A 84 7.03 8.71 24.45
CA GLU A 84 7.58 8.08 23.26
C GLU A 84 9.06 8.44 23.11
N LEU A 85 9.91 7.42 23.00
CA LEU A 85 11.34 7.60 22.78
C LEU A 85 11.60 8.03 21.33
N PRO A 86 12.45 9.04 21.10
CA PRO A 86 12.81 9.48 19.75
C PRO A 86 13.59 8.39 19.02
N PRO A 87 13.57 8.28 17.69
CA PRO A 87 14.22 7.16 17.01
C PRO A 87 15.75 7.27 17.15
N LYS A 88 16.35 6.39 17.96
CA LYS A 88 17.80 6.33 18.23
C LYS A 88 18.30 4.90 18.09
N LYS A 89 19.62 4.73 17.93
CA LYS A 89 20.26 3.41 17.80
C LYS A 89 20.23 2.61 19.10
N GLN A 90 20.35 3.31 20.22
CA GLN A 90 20.40 2.77 21.58
C GLN A 90 19.86 3.84 22.54
N TYR A 91 19.31 3.38 23.66
CA TYR A 91 18.82 4.25 24.72
C TYR A 91 19.44 3.83 26.04
N ASP A 92 20.16 4.75 26.67
CA ASP A 92 20.53 4.62 28.06
C ASP A 92 19.49 5.37 28.89
N LEU A 93 18.44 4.65 29.30
CA LEU A 93 17.28 5.23 29.98
C LEU A 93 17.50 5.31 31.49
N ARG A 94 17.14 6.45 32.07
CA ARG A 94 17.17 6.69 33.51
C ARG A 94 15.84 7.28 33.93
N LEU A 95 15.24 6.73 34.98
CA LEU A 95 14.06 7.34 35.58
C LEU A 95 14.52 8.38 36.59
N GLU A 96 14.06 9.62 36.45
CA GLU A 96 14.47 10.76 37.27
C GLU A 96 13.30 11.37 38.04
N PHE A 97 13.54 11.69 39.32
CA PHE A 97 12.56 12.31 40.20
C PHE A 97 12.97 13.77 40.47
N PRO A 98 12.26 14.77 39.93
CA PRO A 98 12.66 16.18 39.99
C PRO A 98 12.82 16.70 41.42
N LYS A 99 13.74 17.66 41.62
CA LYS A 99 13.90 18.35 42.90
C LYS A 99 12.62 19.15 43.22
N GLY A 100 12.00 18.90 44.38
CA GLY A 100 10.76 19.56 44.82
C GLY A 100 9.51 18.66 44.82
N THR A 101 9.65 17.38 44.49
CA THR A 101 8.59 16.38 44.63
C THR A 101 8.34 16.04 46.10
N ASN A 102 7.20 16.45 46.65
CA ASN A 102 6.82 16.15 48.02
C ASN A 102 5.97 14.86 48.07
N GLY A 103 6.54 13.73 48.50
CA GLY A 103 5.77 12.53 48.78
C GLY A 103 6.48 11.21 48.44
N GLU A 104 5.85 10.11 48.86
CA GLU A 104 6.22 8.75 48.43
C GLU A 104 5.46 8.43 47.14
N VAL A 105 6.17 8.08 46.06
CA VAL A 105 5.56 7.64 44.79
C VAL A 105 5.45 6.11 44.80
N ILE A 106 4.33 5.55 44.36
CA ILE A 106 4.17 4.09 44.25
C ILE A 106 4.24 3.70 42.78
N LEU A 107 5.44 3.36 42.28
CA LEU A 107 5.59 2.80 40.94
C LEU A 107 5.24 1.30 40.98
N LYS A 108 4.29 0.85 40.16
CA LYS A 108 3.84 -0.55 40.14
C LYS A 108 4.51 -1.35 39.04
N GLU A 109 4.57 -0.79 37.83
CA GLU A 109 5.09 -1.45 36.63
C GLU A 109 5.65 -0.41 35.65
N VAL A 110 6.75 -0.78 35.00
CA VAL A 110 7.34 -0.04 33.88
C VAL A 110 7.35 -0.96 32.68
N THR A 111 6.59 -0.61 31.65
CA THR A 111 6.50 -1.40 30.43
C THR A 111 7.01 -0.57 29.26
N VAL A 112 8.15 -0.97 28.72
CA VAL A 112 8.60 -0.45 27.43
C VAL A 112 7.90 -1.28 26.37
N LEU A 113 6.95 -0.65 25.69
CA LEU A 113 6.19 -1.28 24.62
C LEU A 113 7.07 -1.25 23.37
N ASN A 114 7.43 -2.43 22.88
CA ASN A 114 8.22 -2.51 21.66
C ASN A 114 7.27 -2.45 20.46
N LEU A 115 7.41 -1.42 19.61
CA LEU A 115 6.71 -1.42 18.31
C LEU A 115 7.21 -2.54 17.39
N HIS A 116 8.35 -3.16 17.73
CA HIS A 116 8.95 -4.20 16.91
C HIS A 116 8.33 -5.60 17.17
N PRO A 117 7.84 -6.27 16.11
CA PRO A 117 7.08 -7.55 16.13
C PRO A 117 7.61 -8.74 16.92
N ASN A 118 8.93 -8.78 17.09
CA ASN A 118 9.68 -9.97 17.49
C ASN A 118 10.28 -9.85 18.88
N GLU A 119 10.20 -8.66 19.47
CA GLU A 119 10.66 -8.39 20.82
C GLU A 119 9.41 -8.24 21.66
N GLY A 120 9.25 -9.11 22.65
CA GLY A 120 8.16 -8.97 23.60
C GLY A 120 8.24 -7.60 24.26
N ASP A 121 7.09 -7.07 24.66
CA ASP A 121 7.06 -5.92 25.56
C ASP A 121 7.97 -6.23 26.74
N VAL A 122 8.88 -5.31 27.01
CA VAL A 122 9.78 -5.49 28.14
C VAL A 122 9.12 -4.83 29.33
N SER A 123 8.38 -5.65 30.08
CA SER A 123 7.94 -5.28 31.41
C SER A 123 9.10 -5.49 32.37
N LEU A 124 9.51 -4.40 33.01
CA LEU A 124 10.51 -4.46 34.06
C LEU A 124 9.81 -4.75 35.38
N ASP A 125 10.01 -5.94 35.95
CA ASP A 125 9.59 -6.20 37.32
C ASP A 125 10.55 -5.47 38.27
N LEU A 126 9.98 -4.57 39.07
CA LEU A 126 10.72 -3.80 40.06
C LEU A 126 11.37 -4.67 41.14
N SER A 127 10.96 -5.94 41.25
CA SER A 127 11.61 -6.95 42.09
C SER A 127 13.09 -7.18 41.74
N GLU A 128 13.44 -7.09 40.46
CA GLU A 128 14.80 -7.35 39.95
C GLU A 128 15.78 -6.20 40.28
N LEU A 129 15.24 -5.06 40.70
CA LEU A 129 15.97 -3.82 40.92
C LEU A 129 16.24 -3.52 42.41
N VAL A 130 15.84 -4.41 43.32
CA VAL A 130 15.87 -4.21 44.78
C VAL A 130 17.29 -4.07 45.32
N ASP A 131 18.25 -4.79 44.73
CA ASP A 131 19.63 -4.88 45.22
C ASP A 131 20.60 -3.88 44.55
N THR A 132 20.13 -3.08 43.59
CA THR A 132 20.99 -2.08 42.94
C THR A 132 21.14 -0.85 43.85
N PRO A 133 22.37 -0.38 44.15
CA PRO A 133 22.57 0.85 44.91
C PRO A 133 22.02 2.03 44.11
N LYS A 134 21.07 2.77 44.70
CA LYS A 134 20.39 3.89 44.04
C LYS A 134 20.46 5.14 44.90
N ASP A 135 20.96 6.22 44.32
CA ASP A 135 21.01 7.50 44.99
C ASP A 135 19.58 7.97 45.27
N ASN A 136 19.25 8.08 46.56
CA ASN A 136 17.98 8.65 47.02
C ASN A 136 16.72 7.89 46.57
N VAL A 137 16.83 6.62 46.16
CA VAL A 137 15.69 5.76 45.79
C VAL A 137 15.74 4.45 46.59
N ARG A 138 14.62 4.02 47.17
CA ARG A 138 14.46 2.73 47.85
C ARG A 138 13.29 1.95 47.28
N ILE A 139 13.49 0.68 46.95
CA ILE A 139 12.42 -0.20 46.47
C ILE A 139 11.97 -1.08 47.63
N ARG A 140 10.65 -1.16 47.89
CA ARG A 140 10.07 -2.02 48.92
C ARG A 140 8.86 -2.78 48.39
N LYS A 141 8.64 -3.99 48.90
CA LYS A 141 7.42 -4.76 48.63
C LYS A 141 6.25 -4.20 49.45
N LEU A 142 5.11 -3.95 48.80
CA LEU A 142 3.84 -3.48 49.36
C LEU A 142 2.77 -4.58 49.23
N GLY A 143 1.60 -4.38 49.87
CA GLY A 143 0.51 -5.37 49.88
C GLY A 143 -0.01 -5.79 48.50
N ASP A 144 -0.01 -4.85 47.53
CA ASP A 144 -0.57 -5.04 46.19
C ASP A 144 0.51 -4.98 45.07
N GLY A 145 1.81 -5.04 45.41
CA GLY A 145 2.90 -4.95 44.43
C GLY A 145 4.23 -4.47 45.01
N TRP A 146 5.13 -3.96 44.16
CA TRP A 146 6.35 -3.26 44.57
C TRP A 146 6.11 -1.75 44.60
N GLY A 147 6.86 -1.00 45.42
CA GLY A 147 6.77 0.44 45.53
C GLY A 147 8.16 1.09 45.55
N VAL A 148 8.30 2.23 44.89
CA VAL A 148 9.57 2.95 44.71
C VAL A 148 9.56 4.27 45.48
N LEU A 149 10.20 4.27 46.63
CA LEU A 149 10.40 5.47 47.46
C LEU A 149 11.56 6.30 46.92
N ALA A 150 11.27 7.31 46.12
CA ALA A 150 12.26 8.29 45.67
C ALA A 150 12.22 9.57 46.52
N ARG A 151 13.38 10.07 46.93
CA ARG A 151 13.54 11.43 47.47
C ARG A 151 13.84 12.40 46.32
N PRO A 152 13.53 13.71 46.47
CA PRO A 152 13.84 14.73 45.47
C PRO A 152 15.27 14.66 44.94
N GLY A 153 15.44 14.63 43.61
CA GLY A 153 16.73 14.47 42.95
C GLY A 153 17.28 13.03 42.93
N GLY A 154 16.48 12.06 43.36
CA GLY A 154 16.78 10.64 43.20
C GLY A 154 16.59 10.18 41.75
N SER A 155 17.29 9.12 41.40
CA SER A 155 17.21 8.54 40.05
C SER A 155 17.73 7.11 40.07
N PHE A 156 17.36 6.33 39.07
CA PHE A 156 18.00 5.04 38.84
C PHE A 156 17.97 4.68 37.36
N GLU A 157 19.04 4.02 36.93
CA GLU A 157 19.16 3.50 35.57
C GLU A 157 18.16 2.35 35.40
N LEU A 158 17.43 2.38 34.28
CA LEU A 158 16.65 1.22 33.85
C LEU A 158 17.66 0.21 33.29
N PRO A 159 17.59 -1.09 33.65
CA PRO A 159 18.54 -2.09 33.20
C PRO A 159 18.71 -2.05 31.67
N GLN A 160 19.96 -1.90 31.20
CA GLN A 160 20.33 -1.89 29.77
C GLN A 160 19.91 -3.16 29.02
N GLY A 161 19.47 -4.22 29.72
CA GLY A 161 19.08 -5.50 29.15
C GLY A 161 17.74 -5.52 28.39
N SER A 162 16.96 -4.44 28.37
CA SER A 162 15.62 -4.42 27.76
C SER A 162 15.58 -3.99 26.28
N LEU A 163 16.67 -3.43 25.77
CA LEU A 163 16.82 -3.04 24.36
C LEU A 163 18.18 -3.58 23.90
N GLU A 164 18.25 -4.89 23.70
CA GLU A 164 19.50 -5.64 23.52
C GLU A 164 20.49 -4.98 22.54
N GLN A 165 21.78 -5.04 22.87
CA GLN A 165 22.84 -4.87 21.90
C GLN A 165 22.64 -5.82 20.71
N PRO A 166 23.05 -5.42 19.49
CA PRO A 166 22.88 -6.24 18.30
C PRO A 166 23.50 -7.64 18.48
N SER A 167 22.66 -8.62 18.79
CA SER A 167 22.97 -10.04 18.64
C SER A 167 23.18 -10.36 17.14
N LEU A 168 23.36 -11.63 16.78
CA LEU A 168 23.32 -12.09 15.38
C LEU A 168 22.10 -11.57 14.56
N ALA A 169 21.10 -10.97 15.22
CA ALA A 169 20.07 -10.12 14.62
C ALA A 169 20.63 -9.04 13.68
N TRP A 170 21.75 -8.36 13.99
CA TRP A 170 22.32 -7.36 13.07
C TRP A 170 22.73 -7.97 11.74
N PHE A 171 23.24 -9.21 11.76
CA PHE A 171 23.61 -9.91 10.54
C PHE A 171 22.35 -10.29 9.74
N LYS A 172 21.29 -10.73 10.41
CA LYS A 172 19.99 -11.02 9.76
C LYS A 172 19.39 -9.75 9.13
N ASP A 173 19.43 -8.64 9.86
CA ASP A 173 18.96 -7.33 9.39
C ASP A 173 19.83 -6.77 8.27
N TRP A 174 21.15 -6.95 8.35
CA TRP A 174 22.11 -6.59 7.30
C TRP A 174 21.86 -7.38 6.04
N VAL A 175 21.63 -8.69 6.16
CA VAL A 175 21.23 -9.56 5.06
C VAL A 175 19.90 -9.09 4.48
N ALA A 176 18.89 -8.81 5.32
CA ALA A 176 17.58 -8.35 4.87
C ALA A 176 17.63 -7.00 4.12
N ALA A 177 18.34 -6.01 4.67
CA ALA A 177 18.57 -4.71 4.04
C ALA A 177 19.33 -4.85 2.73
N THR A 178 20.38 -5.70 2.73
CA THR A 178 21.18 -5.98 1.53
C THR A 178 20.33 -6.59 0.42
N TRP A 179 19.52 -7.60 0.74
CA TRP A 179 18.57 -8.16 -0.19
C TRP A 179 17.56 -7.13 -0.67
N GLY A 180 17.00 -6.31 0.23
CA GLY A 180 16.06 -5.24 -0.12
C GLY A 180 16.62 -4.26 -1.16
N TYR A 181 17.85 -3.77 -0.94
CA TYR A 181 18.48 -2.80 -1.85
C TYR A 181 18.96 -3.42 -3.17
N LEU A 182 19.52 -4.62 -3.13
CA LEU A 182 19.89 -5.35 -4.35
C LEU A 182 18.67 -5.69 -5.20
N LEU A 183 17.57 -6.10 -4.56
CA LEU A 183 16.30 -6.36 -5.25
C LEU A 183 15.73 -5.07 -5.83
N PHE A 184 15.64 -3.99 -5.05
CA PHE A 184 15.10 -2.72 -5.53
C PHE A 184 15.87 -2.17 -6.74
N SER A 185 17.20 -2.10 -6.64
CA SER A 185 18.04 -1.68 -7.75
C SER A 185 17.87 -2.63 -8.94
N GLY A 186 17.95 -3.94 -8.71
CA GLY A 186 17.83 -4.98 -9.74
C GLY A 186 16.49 -4.93 -10.48
N MET A 187 15.40 -4.66 -9.76
CA MET A 187 14.07 -4.43 -10.32
C MET A 187 14.02 -3.18 -11.19
N GLY A 188 14.63 -2.07 -10.76
CA GLY A 188 14.72 -0.85 -11.58
C GLY A 188 15.41 -1.10 -12.92
N LEU A 189 16.50 -1.86 -12.92
CA LEU A 189 17.16 -2.29 -14.16
C LEU A 189 16.26 -3.19 -15.01
N LEU A 190 15.64 -4.19 -14.40
CA LEU A 190 14.77 -5.13 -15.10
C LEU A 190 13.56 -4.41 -15.72
N LEU A 191 12.96 -3.43 -15.03
CA LEU A 191 11.90 -2.56 -15.56
C LEU A 191 12.39 -1.73 -16.74
N PHE A 192 13.59 -1.16 -16.65
CA PHE A 192 14.17 -0.39 -17.75
C PHE A 192 14.44 -1.26 -18.99
N VAL A 193 15.09 -2.42 -18.81
CA VAL A 193 15.37 -3.38 -19.90
C VAL A 193 14.07 -3.92 -20.50
N THR A 194 13.07 -4.16 -19.65
CA THR A 194 11.70 -4.52 -20.02
C THR A 194 11.10 -3.47 -20.95
N ALA A 195 11.11 -2.19 -20.55
CA ALA A 195 10.52 -1.10 -21.30
C ALA A 195 11.16 -0.96 -22.69
N LEU A 196 12.49 -1.10 -22.77
CA LEU A 196 13.20 -1.06 -24.05
C LEU A 196 12.82 -2.20 -25.01
N ARG A 197 12.38 -3.36 -24.50
CA ARG A 197 12.07 -4.55 -25.30
C ARG A 197 10.57 -4.80 -25.47
N PHE A 198 9.71 -3.95 -24.93
CA PHE A 198 8.28 -4.18 -24.89
C PHE A 198 7.65 -4.16 -26.30
N PRO A 199 6.97 -5.24 -26.76
CA PRO A 199 6.48 -5.33 -28.13
C PRO A 199 5.14 -4.62 -28.31
N ASN A 200 4.90 -4.13 -29.53
CA ASN A 200 3.66 -3.42 -29.86
C ASN A 200 2.40 -4.32 -29.87
N ALA A 201 2.56 -5.63 -30.09
CA ALA A 201 1.47 -6.62 -30.08
C ALA A 201 2.02 -8.00 -29.74
N ILE A 202 1.16 -8.89 -29.23
CA ILE A 202 1.50 -10.28 -28.94
C ILE A 202 0.70 -11.24 -29.81
N GLU A 203 1.35 -12.29 -30.30
CA GLU A 203 0.67 -13.34 -31.07
C GLU A 203 0.02 -14.35 -30.13
N PRO A 204 -1.31 -14.55 -30.16
CA PRO A 204 -1.94 -15.54 -29.30
C PRO A 204 -1.43 -16.95 -29.62
N ARG A 205 -1.23 -17.76 -28.58
CA ARG A 205 -0.81 -19.16 -28.71
C ARG A 205 -1.78 -19.97 -29.58
N LYS A 206 -3.08 -19.75 -29.40
CA LYS A 206 -4.15 -20.43 -30.13
C LYS A 206 -5.06 -19.42 -30.82
N ARG A 207 -5.37 -19.66 -32.10
CA ARG A 207 -6.36 -18.87 -32.85
C ARG A 207 -7.79 -19.16 -32.38
N LEU A 208 -8.06 -20.41 -32.03
CA LEU A 208 -9.31 -20.90 -31.47
C LEU A 208 -9.00 -21.64 -30.15
N VAL A 209 -9.74 -21.30 -29.09
CA VAL A 209 -9.61 -21.94 -27.78
C VAL A 209 -10.65 -23.05 -27.72
N PRO A 210 -10.27 -24.30 -27.39
CA PRO A 210 -11.22 -25.38 -27.24
C PRO A 210 -12.30 -25.04 -26.20
N VAL A 211 -13.54 -25.50 -26.44
CA VAL A 211 -14.68 -25.23 -25.55
C VAL A 211 -14.41 -25.75 -24.13
N TYR A 212 -13.81 -26.93 -24.00
CA TYR A 212 -13.48 -27.52 -22.69
C TYR A 212 -12.49 -26.68 -21.86
N GLU A 213 -11.52 -26.00 -22.49
CA GLU A 213 -10.59 -25.10 -21.76
C GLU A 213 -11.33 -23.86 -21.26
N THR A 214 -12.29 -23.36 -22.04
CA THR A 214 -13.13 -22.23 -21.62
C THR A 214 -14.10 -22.66 -20.51
N ALA A 215 -14.66 -23.86 -20.60
CA ALA A 215 -15.53 -24.42 -19.56
C ALA A 215 -14.76 -24.60 -18.24
N ALA A 216 -13.55 -25.18 -18.27
CA ALA A 216 -12.72 -25.35 -17.08
C ALA A 216 -12.38 -24.01 -16.40
N LEU A 217 -12.08 -22.99 -17.21
CA LEU A 217 -11.87 -21.62 -16.72
C LEU A 217 -13.12 -21.07 -16.03
N ILE A 218 -14.29 -21.17 -16.68
CA ILE A 218 -15.56 -20.68 -16.14
C ILE A 218 -15.91 -21.41 -14.84
N ILE A 219 -15.73 -22.73 -14.78
CA ILE A 219 -15.96 -23.53 -13.58
C ILE A 219 -15.09 -23.03 -12.42
N GLY A 220 -13.79 -22.80 -12.65
CA GLY A 220 -12.88 -22.28 -11.62
C GLY A 220 -13.32 -20.91 -11.09
N VAL A 221 -13.69 -19.99 -11.99
CA VAL A 221 -14.18 -18.66 -11.60
C VAL A 221 -15.52 -18.73 -10.85
N VAL A 222 -16.48 -19.52 -11.34
CA VAL A 222 -17.79 -19.67 -10.70
C VAL A 222 -17.66 -20.30 -9.31
N ALA A 223 -16.83 -21.35 -9.17
CA ALA A 223 -16.57 -21.98 -7.88
C ALA A 223 -15.89 -21.01 -6.91
N GLY A 224 -14.88 -20.26 -7.37
CA GLY A 224 -14.20 -19.25 -6.56
C GLY A 224 -15.15 -18.12 -6.14
N THR A 225 -16.01 -17.67 -7.06
CA THR A 225 -17.02 -16.64 -6.79
C THR A 225 -18.02 -17.11 -5.74
N ALA A 226 -18.50 -18.37 -5.84
CA ALA A 226 -19.43 -18.92 -4.87
C ALA A 226 -18.83 -18.95 -3.45
N ILE A 227 -17.57 -19.38 -3.31
CA ILE A 227 -16.86 -19.37 -2.01
C ILE A 227 -16.63 -17.94 -1.53
N HIS A 228 -16.14 -17.05 -2.41
CA HIS A 228 -15.87 -15.64 -2.08
C HIS A 228 -17.12 -14.94 -1.54
N LEU A 229 -18.25 -15.05 -2.25
CA LEU A 229 -19.52 -14.46 -1.82
C LEU A 229 -20.08 -15.13 -0.57
N HIS A 230 -19.85 -16.44 -0.37
CA HIS A 230 -20.22 -17.12 0.88
C HIS A 230 -19.43 -16.55 2.07
N LEU A 231 -18.10 -16.39 1.92
CA LEU A 231 -17.26 -15.80 2.96
C LEU A 231 -17.69 -14.36 3.26
N LEU A 232 -17.96 -13.54 2.25
CA LEU A 232 -18.43 -12.16 2.45
C LEU A 232 -19.80 -12.08 3.12
N LYS A 233 -20.74 -12.96 2.77
CA LYS A 233 -22.06 -13.02 3.39
C LYS A 233 -21.99 -13.29 4.90
N HIS A 234 -20.98 -14.02 5.34
CA HIS A 234 -20.77 -14.43 6.73
C HIS A 234 -19.66 -13.64 7.44
N ALA A 235 -19.06 -12.65 6.77
CA ALA A 235 -18.05 -11.77 7.35
C ALA A 235 -18.71 -10.55 8.00
N VAL A 236 -18.15 -10.10 9.13
CA VAL A 236 -18.48 -8.77 9.66
C VAL A 236 -17.86 -7.71 8.74
N PRO A 237 -18.65 -6.72 8.29
CA PRO A 237 -18.14 -5.57 7.54
C PRO A 237 -16.93 -4.95 8.25
N GLY A 238 -15.85 -4.80 7.51
CA GLY A 238 -14.64 -4.14 8.00
C GLY A 238 -14.86 -2.63 8.05
N TYR A 239 -14.77 -2.06 9.24
CA TYR A 239 -14.70 -0.62 9.46
C TYR A 239 -13.33 -0.29 10.03
N ILE A 240 -12.46 0.32 9.24
CA ILE A 240 -11.33 1.06 9.79
C ILE A 240 -11.91 2.39 10.27
N SER A 241 -12.06 2.52 11.59
CA SER A 241 -12.72 3.65 12.26
C SER A 241 -12.06 4.96 11.83
N GLY A 242 -12.80 5.82 11.13
CA GLY A 242 -12.28 7.05 10.53
C GLY A 242 -12.55 7.13 9.04
N ASP A 243 -11.82 6.35 8.23
CA ASP A 243 -11.91 6.42 6.76
C ASP A 243 -13.26 5.85 6.25
N ALA A 244 -13.68 4.69 6.76
CA ALA A 244 -14.95 4.08 6.38
C ALA A 244 -16.16 4.96 6.77
N THR A 245 -16.14 5.53 7.98
CA THR A 245 -17.15 6.48 8.47
C THR A 245 -17.17 7.74 7.60
N ALA A 246 -15.99 8.25 7.20
CA ALA A 246 -15.87 9.40 6.32
C ALA A 246 -16.48 9.16 4.93
N TYR A 247 -16.18 8.02 4.31
CA TYR A 247 -16.75 7.67 3.00
C TYR A 247 -18.27 7.48 3.06
N LEU A 248 -18.77 6.83 4.11
CA LEU A 248 -20.20 6.60 4.32
C LEU A 248 -20.96 7.92 4.52
N MET A 249 -20.41 8.82 5.33
CA MET A 249 -20.94 10.17 5.49
C MET A 249 -20.95 10.94 4.18
N ALA A 250 -19.83 10.94 3.43
CA ALA A 250 -19.75 11.61 2.13
C ALA A 250 -20.76 11.06 1.12
N ALA A 251 -20.99 9.74 1.11
CA ALA A 251 -21.97 9.09 0.27
C ALA A 251 -23.40 9.53 0.61
N LEU A 252 -23.75 9.58 1.88
CA LEU A 252 -25.12 9.85 2.32
C LEU A 252 -25.51 11.31 2.17
N VAL A 253 -24.55 12.24 2.30
CA VAL A 253 -24.82 13.67 2.20
C VAL A 253 -25.05 14.17 0.77
N GLY A 254 -24.70 13.43 -0.29
CA GLY A 254 -24.69 13.93 -1.69
C GLY A 254 -25.97 14.58 -2.28
N SER A 255 -27.03 14.85 -1.51
CA SER A 255 -28.05 15.83 -1.88
C SER A 255 -27.46 17.25 -1.93
N PRO A 256 -27.84 18.11 -2.91
CA PRO A 256 -27.49 19.53 -2.84
C PRO A 256 -28.08 20.11 -1.56
N VAL A 257 -27.18 20.36 -0.59
CA VAL A 257 -27.29 21.31 0.52
C VAL A 257 -28.74 21.55 0.98
N SER A 258 -29.23 20.67 1.86
CA SER A 258 -30.00 21.20 2.98
C SER A 258 -29.04 22.08 3.77
N SER A 259 -29.38 23.35 3.96
CA SER A 259 -28.61 24.35 4.71
C SER A 259 -28.36 24.00 6.18
N GLN A 260 -28.80 22.82 6.63
CA GLN A 260 -28.72 22.33 8.00
C GLN A 260 -27.79 21.13 8.17
N ALA A 261 -27.14 20.67 7.11
CA ALA A 261 -26.25 19.53 7.25
C ALA A 261 -25.01 19.95 8.07
N PRO A 262 -24.72 19.29 9.21
CA PRO A 262 -23.87 19.83 10.27
C PRO A 262 -22.41 19.99 9.83
N GLU A 263 -21.66 20.80 10.59
CA GLU A 263 -20.20 21.06 10.49
C GLU A 263 -19.33 19.81 10.27
N ALA A 264 -19.88 18.62 10.53
CA ALA A 264 -19.37 17.32 10.15
C ALA A 264 -18.95 17.25 8.65
N LEU A 265 -19.64 17.96 7.75
CA LEU A 265 -19.42 17.94 6.30
C LEU A 265 -18.07 18.48 5.81
N SER A 266 -17.45 19.42 6.52
CA SER A 266 -16.10 19.91 6.18
C SER A 266 -15.05 18.81 6.36
N TYR A 267 -15.35 17.79 7.16
CA TYR A 267 -14.38 16.77 7.52
C TYR A 267 -14.22 15.69 6.45
N PHE A 268 -15.15 15.58 5.49
CA PHE A 268 -15.34 14.36 4.68
C PHE A 268 -15.13 14.50 3.17
N ALA A 269 -14.53 15.60 2.69
CA ALA A 269 -14.14 15.71 1.29
C ALA A 269 -13.02 14.71 0.96
N SER A 270 -13.40 13.46 0.67
CA SER A 270 -12.56 12.55 -0.09
C SER A 270 -12.25 13.23 -1.43
N PRO A 271 -10.98 13.44 -1.77
CA PRO A 271 -10.57 14.10 -3.01
C PRO A 271 -10.88 13.29 -4.28
N LEU A 272 -11.31 12.04 -4.10
CA LEU A 272 -11.58 11.07 -5.15
C LEU A 272 -13.09 10.79 -5.17
N PRO A 273 -13.86 11.47 -6.06
CA PRO A 273 -15.31 11.52 -5.97
C PRO A 273 -15.99 10.20 -6.30
N LEU A 274 -15.31 9.29 -7.00
CA LEU A 274 -15.95 8.10 -7.56
C LEU A 274 -16.39 7.12 -6.48
N TYR A 275 -15.57 6.87 -5.45
CA TYR A 275 -15.93 5.89 -4.41
C TYR A 275 -17.15 6.32 -3.57
N PRO A 276 -17.22 7.55 -3.01
CA PRO A 276 -18.43 8.03 -2.33
C PRO A 276 -19.68 8.00 -3.22
N LEU A 277 -19.56 8.34 -4.51
CA LEU A 277 -20.68 8.26 -5.46
C LEU A 277 -21.15 6.82 -5.69
N LEU A 278 -20.22 5.87 -5.86
CA LEU A 278 -20.52 4.45 -5.98
C LEU A 278 -21.17 3.90 -4.71
N LEU A 279 -20.65 4.28 -3.55
CA LEU A 279 -21.19 3.92 -2.25
C LEU A 279 -22.62 4.45 -2.08
N ARG A 280 -22.86 5.73 -2.42
CA ARG A 280 -24.19 6.33 -2.37
C ARG A 280 -25.18 5.60 -3.27
N PHE A 281 -24.83 5.43 -4.54
CA PHE A 281 -25.68 4.77 -5.52
C PHE A 281 -25.97 3.33 -5.11
N GLY A 282 -24.95 2.63 -4.62
CA GLY A 282 -25.09 1.27 -4.08
C GLY A 282 -26.03 1.23 -2.89
N LEU A 283 -25.84 2.09 -1.88
CA LEU A 283 -26.71 2.13 -0.70
C LEU A 283 -28.14 2.54 -1.04
N GLN A 284 -28.35 3.46 -1.97
CA GLN A 284 -29.70 3.83 -2.45
C GLN A 284 -30.39 2.65 -3.13
N LEU A 285 -29.69 1.93 -4.02
CA LEU A 285 -30.23 0.74 -4.67
C LEU A 285 -30.51 -0.41 -3.70
N LEU A 286 -29.74 -0.49 -2.61
CA LEU A 286 -29.77 -1.59 -1.65
C LEU A 286 -30.49 -1.21 -0.34
N ASN A 287 -31.25 -0.11 -0.33
CA ASN A 287 -32.01 0.36 0.83
C ASN A 287 -31.18 0.51 2.12
N GLY A 288 -29.94 0.97 2.00
CA GLY A 288 -29.02 1.20 3.13
C GLY A 288 -28.40 -0.07 3.73
N ASP A 289 -28.55 -1.23 3.07
CA ASP A 289 -27.94 -2.49 3.53
C ASP A 289 -26.45 -2.55 3.16
N ILE A 290 -25.60 -2.42 4.17
CA ILE A 290 -24.13 -2.43 4.01
C ILE A 290 -23.61 -3.84 3.67
N ASN A 291 -24.24 -4.89 4.20
CA ASN A 291 -23.85 -6.26 3.86
C ASN A 291 -24.14 -6.56 2.39
N ALA A 292 -25.28 -6.08 1.88
CA ALA A 292 -25.60 -6.18 0.46
C ALA A 292 -24.58 -5.40 -0.40
N PHE A 293 -24.12 -4.24 0.06
CA PHE A 293 -23.11 -3.45 -0.65
C PHE A 293 -21.77 -4.18 -0.76
N ILE A 294 -21.30 -4.79 0.32
CA ILE A 294 -20.10 -5.64 0.36
C ILE A 294 -20.22 -6.82 -0.62
N LEU A 295 -21.40 -7.45 -0.72
CA LEU A 295 -21.63 -8.49 -1.72
C LEU A 295 -21.52 -7.95 -3.15
N VAL A 296 -22.04 -6.75 -3.42
CA VAL A 296 -21.88 -6.10 -4.73
C VAL A 296 -20.40 -5.82 -5.03
N GLN A 297 -19.62 -5.35 -4.06
CA GLN A 297 -18.17 -5.18 -4.21
C GLN A 297 -17.49 -6.52 -4.58
N GLY A 298 -17.84 -7.60 -3.88
CA GLY A 298 -17.36 -8.95 -4.18
C GLY A 298 -17.75 -9.44 -5.58
N ILE A 299 -18.97 -9.14 -6.04
CA ILE A 299 -19.43 -9.47 -7.40
C ILE A 299 -18.63 -8.69 -8.44
N VAL A 300 -18.44 -7.38 -8.26
CA VAL A 300 -17.68 -6.53 -9.18
C VAL A 300 -16.24 -7.04 -9.30
N TYR A 301 -15.61 -7.38 -8.17
CA TYR A 301 -14.28 -7.99 -8.17
C TYR A 301 -14.26 -9.33 -8.93
N SER A 302 -15.25 -10.19 -8.69
CA SER A 302 -15.37 -11.49 -9.36
C SER A 302 -15.54 -11.38 -10.88
N VAL A 303 -16.34 -10.41 -11.33
CA VAL A 303 -16.51 -10.11 -12.76
C VAL A 303 -15.20 -9.60 -13.37
N SER A 304 -14.46 -8.74 -12.67
CA SER A 304 -13.14 -8.30 -13.12
C SER A 304 -12.17 -9.47 -13.29
N ILE A 305 -12.11 -10.40 -12.32
CA ILE A 305 -11.30 -11.63 -12.43
C ILE A 305 -11.75 -12.50 -13.60
N LEU A 306 -13.05 -12.66 -13.83
CA LEU A 306 -13.58 -13.39 -14.98
C LEU A 306 -13.12 -12.77 -16.30
N LEU A 307 -13.23 -11.45 -16.44
CA LEU A 307 -12.83 -10.73 -17.65
C LEU A 307 -11.33 -10.83 -17.89
N LEU A 308 -10.53 -10.74 -16.84
CA LEU A 308 -9.09 -11.00 -16.89
C LEU A 308 -8.80 -12.43 -17.38
N ALA A 309 -9.44 -13.43 -16.78
CA ALA A 309 -9.29 -14.83 -17.17
C ALA A 309 -9.67 -15.03 -18.66
N LEU A 310 -10.78 -14.45 -19.11
CA LEU A 310 -11.22 -14.50 -20.50
C LEU A 310 -10.29 -13.76 -21.47
N SER A 311 -9.61 -12.71 -21.03
CA SER A 311 -8.57 -12.03 -21.82
C SER A 311 -7.33 -12.90 -22.01
N LEU A 312 -7.00 -13.72 -20.99
CA LEU A 312 -5.83 -14.59 -20.94
C LEU A 312 -6.00 -15.92 -21.69
N ARG A 313 -7.25 -16.36 -21.95
CA ARG A 313 -7.56 -17.71 -22.47
C ARG A 313 -6.87 -18.09 -23.79
N ARG A 314 -6.42 -17.11 -24.58
CA ARG A 314 -5.71 -17.33 -25.85
C ARG A 314 -4.19 -17.39 -25.69
N LEU A 315 -3.70 -16.98 -24.52
CA LEU A 315 -2.28 -16.85 -24.18
C LEU A 315 -1.83 -17.99 -23.27
N VAL A 316 -2.70 -18.41 -22.35
CA VAL A 316 -2.43 -19.43 -21.33
C VAL A 316 -3.53 -20.50 -21.39
N HIS A 317 -3.22 -21.72 -20.94
CA HIS A 317 -4.20 -22.80 -20.83
C HIS A 317 -5.35 -22.45 -19.88
N GLY A 318 -6.59 -22.70 -20.33
CA GLY A 318 -7.79 -22.37 -19.56
C GLY A 318 -7.89 -23.04 -18.19
N TYR A 319 -7.41 -24.27 -18.02
CA TYR A 319 -7.43 -24.96 -16.72
C TYR A 319 -6.53 -24.27 -15.68
N LEU A 320 -5.36 -23.80 -16.10
CA LEU A 320 -4.42 -23.10 -15.21
C LEU A 320 -4.97 -21.73 -14.83
N ILE A 321 -5.55 -21.01 -15.81
CA ILE A 321 -6.23 -19.74 -15.55
C ILE A 321 -7.41 -19.95 -14.59
N GLY A 322 -8.22 -20.99 -14.79
CA GLY A 322 -9.35 -21.33 -13.92
C GLY A 322 -8.92 -21.59 -12.48
N LEU A 323 -7.83 -22.36 -12.29
CA LEU A 323 -7.25 -22.61 -10.97
C LEU A 323 -6.73 -21.32 -10.33
N VAL A 324 -5.97 -20.50 -11.06
CA VAL A 324 -5.45 -19.23 -10.52
C VAL A 324 -6.58 -18.26 -10.20
N ALA A 325 -7.59 -18.16 -11.06
CA ALA A 325 -8.76 -17.33 -10.79
C ALA A 325 -9.54 -17.79 -9.55
N PHE A 326 -9.70 -19.10 -9.36
CA PHE A 326 -10.25 -19.67 -8.14
C PHE A 326 -9.45 -19.24 -6.91
N LEU A 327 -8.11 -19.38 -6.96
CA LEU A 327 -7.23 -19.06 -5.84
C LEU A 327 -7.19 -17.56 -5.52
N ILE A 328 -7.23 -16.68 -6.52
CA ILE A 328 -7.33 -15.23 -6.34
C ILE A 328 -8.63 -14.86 -5.62
N LEU A 329 -9.76 -15.46 -6.04
CA LEU A 329 -11.07 -15.15 -5.44
C LEU A 329 -11.18 -15.63 -4.00
N VAL A 330 -10.51 -16.73 -3.65
CA VAL A 330 -10.52 -17.30 -2.30
C VAL A 330 -9.38 -16.73 -1.45
N SER A 331 -8.56 -15.82 -1.99
CA SER A 331 -7.42 -15.28 -1.25
C SER A 331 -7.87 -14.43 -0.05
N PRO A 332 -7.18 -14.52 1.11
CA PRO A 332 -7.47 -13.68 2.26
C PRO A 332 -7.51 -12.19 1.95
N PHE A 333 -6.72 -11.74 0.96
CA PHE A 333 -6.76 -10.36 0.47
C PHE A 333 -8.02 -10.01 -0.31
N GLY A 334 -8.44 -10.90 -1.22
CA GLY A 334 -9.69 -10.73 -1.96
C GLY A 334 -10.85 -10.57 -0.98
N VAL A 335 -10.95 -11.48 -0.01
CA VAL A 335 -11.99 -11.47 1.03
C VAL A 335 -11.87 -10.24 1.93
N TRP A 336 -10.66 -9.92 2.40
CA TRP A 336 -10.40 -8.77 3.27
C TRP A 336 -10.85 -7.47 2.62
N ALA A 337 -10.39 -7.16 1.42
CA ALA A 337 -10.72 -5.85 0.85
C ALA A 337 -12.18 -5.78 0.38
N SER A 338 -12.76 -6.86 -0.15
CA SER A 338 -14.18 -6.86 -0.50
C SER A 338 -15.11 -6.70 0.71
N ARG A 339 -14.69 -7.03 1.95
CA ARG A 339 -15.50 -6.81 3.16
C ARG A 339 -15.32 -5.42 3.79
N HIS A 340 -14.32 -4.63 3.41
CA HIS A 340 -14.11 -3.29 3.99
C HIS A 340 -14.82 -2.21 3.18
N ILE A 341 -15.43 -1.25 3.88
CA ILE A 341 -16.03 -0.06 3.25
C ILE A 341 -14.92 0.94 2.92
N GLU A 342 -14.12 0.59 1.93
CA GLU A 342 -12.97 1.36 1.46
C GLU A 342 -12.89 1.44 -0.07
N PRO A 343 -12.21 2.47 -0.63
CA PRO A 343 -12.02 2.61 -2.08
C PRO A 343 -11.22 1.46 -2.70
N THR A 344 -10.50 0.71 -1.87
CA THR A 344 -9.53 -0.33 -2.22
C THR A 344 -10.16 -1.45 -3.03
N SER A 345 -11.34 -1.95 -2.66
CA SER A 345 -12.03 -3.02 -3.39
C SER A 345 -12.41 -2.63 -4.81
N PHE A 346 -12.90 -1.40 -5.00
CA PHE A 346 -13.23 -0.90 -6.34
C PHE A 346 -11.97 -0.56 -7.13
N SER A 347 -10.98 0.05 -6.50
CA SER A 347 -9.67 0.32 -7.09
C SER A 347 -9.05 -0.97 -7.64
N ALA A 348 -8.95 -2.03 -6.84
CA ALA A 348 -8.45 -3.33 -7.26
C ALA A 348 -9.27 -3.93 -8.41
N SER A 349 -10.60 -3.81 -8.36
CA SER A 349 -11.49 -4.26 -9.43
C SER A 349 -11.23 -3.52 -10.76
N PHE A 350 -11.03 -2.20 -10.70
CA PHE A 350 -10.68 -1.37 -11.86
C PHE A 350 -9.27 -1.66 -12.37
N TRP A 351 -8.31 -1.91 -11.49
CA TRP A 351 -6.96 -2.33 -11.84
C TRP A 351 -6.95 -3.65 -12.63
N VAL A 352 -7.63 -4.67 -12.10
CA VAL A 352 -7.79 -5.96 -12.78
C VAL A 352 -8.47 -5.78 -14.13
N LEU A 353 -9.52 -4.94 -14.20
CA LEU A 353 -10.24 -4.66 -15.45
C LEU A 353 -9.36 -3.93 -16.47
N ALA A 354 -8.54 -2.97 -16.03
CA ALA A 354 -7.58 -2.27 -16.89
C ALA A 354 -6.55 -3.25 -17.44
N ILE A 355 -5.98 -4.12 -16.60
CA ILE A 355 -5.06 -5.16 -17.05
C ILE A 355 -5.74 -6.10 -18.06
N ALA A 356 -6.98 -6.53 -17.80
CA ALA A 356 -7.76 -7.35 -18.72
C ALA A 356 -7.97 -6.67 -20.09
N ALA A 357 -8.35 -5.39 -20.09
CA ALA A 357 -8.53 -4.58 -21.29
C ALA A 357 -7.21 -4.39 -22.06
N PHE A 358 -6.10 -4.19 -21.35
CA PHE A 358 -4.76 -4.11 -21.93
C PHE A 358 -4.34 -5.42 -22.60
N ILE A 359 -4.52 -6.57 -21.93
CA ILE A 359 -4.24 -7.87 -22.53
C ILE A 359 -5.11 -8.11 -23.77
N PHE A 360 -6.39 -7.72 -23.68
CA PHE A 360 -7.32 -7.86 -24.79
C PHE A 360 -6.89 -7.03 -26.00
N LEU A 361 -6.55 -5.75 -25.82
CA LEU A 361 -6.10 -4.89 -26.93
C LEU A 361 -4.77 -5.34 -27.52
N TRP A 362 -3.87 -5.88 -26.68
CA TRP A 362 -2.53 -6.28 -27.08
C TRP A 362 -2.51 -7.50 -28.03
N GLN A 363 -3.62 -8.25 -28.08
CA GLN A 363 -3.85 -9.39 -28.97
C GLN A 363 -4.63 -9.04 -30.24
N ARG A 364 -5.04 -7.78 -30.44
CA ARG A 364 -5.99 -7.38 -31.48
C ARG A 364 -5.42 -6.28 -32.39
N SER A 365 -6.10 -6.07 -33.52
CA SER A 365 -5.78 -5.03 -34.51
C SER A 365 -7.05 -4.32 -34.96
N GLY A 366 -6.90 -3.15 -35.58
CA GLY A 366 -8.02 -2.37 -36.11
C GLY A 366 -8.98 -1.89 -35.02
N LEU A 367 -10.29 -1.92 -35.30
CA LEU A 367 -11.32 -1.36 -34.43
C LEU A 367 -11.40 -2.05 -33.06
N LEU A 368 -11.16 -3.36 -32.99
CA LEU A 368 -11.12 -4.10 -31.72
C LEU A 368 -9.96 -3.66 -30.80
N ARG A 369 -8.85 -3.20 -31.39
CA ARG A 369 -7.73 -2.65 -30.61
C ARG A 369 -8.09 -1.28 -30.05
N LEU A 370 -8.78 -0.46 -30.84
CA LEU A 370 -9.28 0.85 -30.41
C LEU A 370 -10.28 0.69 -29.25
N THR A 371 -11.25 -0.22 -29.36
CA THR A 371 -12.20 -0.49 -28.27
C THR A 371 -11.49 -0.93 -27.00
N GLY A 372 -10.45 -1.76 -27.12
CA GLY A 372 -9.67 -2.18 -25.97
C GLY A 372 -8.89 -1.01 -25.32
N TRP A 373 -8.36 -0.07 -26.10
CA TRP A 373 -7.77 1.16 -25.57
C TRP A 373 -8.80 2.02 -24.81
N ILE A 374 -10.00 2.19 -25.35
CA ILE A 374 -11.07 2.93 -24.67
C ILE A 374 -11.45 2.26 -23.35
N LEU A 375 -11.64 0.94 -23.34
CA LEU A 375 -11.96 0.18 -22.12
C LEU A 375 -10.81 0.27 -21.09
N PHE A 376 -9.56 0.18 -21.55
CA PHE A 376 -8.39 0.38 -20.70
C PHE A 376 -8.40 1.76 -20.07
N SER A 377 -8.63 2.81 -20.86
CA SER A 377 -8.67 4.19 -20.37
C SER A 377 -9.79 4.41 -19.35
N LEU A 378 -10.99 3.88 -19.60
CA LEU A 378 -12.11 3.99 -18.67
C LEU A 378 -11.83 3.28 -17.35
N ALA A 379 -11.26 2.07 -17.40
CA ALA A 379 -10.89 1.33 -16.20
C ALA A 379 -9.73 2.00 -15.44
N ALA A 380 -8.71 2.48 -16.13
CA ALA A 380 -7.59 3.21 -15.52
C ALA A 380 -8.04 4.54 -14.91
N THR A 381 -8.96 5.26 -15.56
CA THR A 381 -9.60 6.45 -14.98
C THR A 381 -10.42 6.08 -13.75
N GLY A 382 -11.21 4.99 -13.79
CA GLY A 382 -11.96 4.52 -12.63
C GLY A 382 -11.04 4.17 -11.44
N ALA A 383 -9.92 3.50 -11.71
CA ALA A 383 -8.88 3.25 -10.71
C ALA A 383 -8.29 4.57 -10.18
N ALA A 384 -7.86 5.49 -11.05
CA ALA A 384 -7.27 6.77 -10.63
C ALA A 384 -8.27 7.66 -9.85
N CYS A 385 -9.56 7.59 -10.17
CA CYS A 385 -10.63 8.33 -9.51
C CYS A 385 -11.15 7.67 -8.22
N THR A 386 -10.75 6.42 -7.94
CA THR A 386 -10.99 5.76 -6.65
C THR A 386 -9.76 5.83 -5.75
N GLN A 387 -8.57 5.70 -6.34
CA GLN A 387 -7.28 5.77 -5.64
C GLN A 387 -6.17 6.31 -6.54
N SER A 388 -5.29 7.15 -5.99
CA SER A 388 -4.16 7.77 -6.73
C SER A 388 -3.19 6.74 -7.32
N SER A 389 -3.02 5.57 -6.71
CA SER A 389 -2.19 4.51 -7.29
C SER A 389 -2.68 4.04 -8.65
N GLY A 390 -3.95 4.25 -9.01
CA GLY A 390 -4.49 3.98 -10.35
C GLY A 390 -3.73 4.66 -11.50
N PHE A 391 -3.03 5.77 -11.26
CA PHE A 391 -2.17 6.41 -12.27
C PHE A 391 -1.01 5.51 -12.72
N ILE A 392 -0.58 4.56 -11.90
CA ILE A 392 0.50 3.61 -12.21
C ILE A 392 0.13 2.71 -13.39
N LEU A 393 -1.17 2.48 -13.65
CA LEU A 393 -1.62 1.73 -14.83
C LEU A 393 -1.15 2.37 -16.15
N LEU A 394 -0.92 3.69 -16.18
CA LEU A 394 -0.35 4.38 -17.35
C LEU A 394 1.10 3.97 -17.67
N ALA A 395 1.77 3.23 -16.78
CA ALA A 395 3.07 2.65 -17.08
C ALA A 395 3.00 1.63 -18.24
N LEU A 396 1.89 0.89 -18.37
CA LEU A 396 1.72 -0.08 -19.47
C LEU A 396 1.75 0.59 -20.86
N PRO A 397 0.94 1.63 -21.15
CA PRO A 397 1.07 2.38 -22.39
C PRO A 397 2.42 3.11 -22.51
N THR A 398 3.01 3.56 -21.40
CA THR A 398 4.36 4.15 -21.41
C THR A 398 5.41 3.14 -21.88
N PHE A 399 5.34 1.89 -21.43
CA PHE A 399 6.28 0.84 -21.83
C PHE A 399 6.13 0.50 -23.31
N LEU A 400 4.89 0.46 -23.82
CA LEU A 400 4.65 0.34 -25.27
C LEU A 400 5.28 1.49 -26.06
N PHE A 401 5.17 2.72 -25.56
CA PHE A 401 5.77 3.89 -26.21
C PHE A 401 7.30 3.84 -26.19
N ILE A 402 7.92 3.56 -25.03
CA ILE A 402 9.37 3.43 -24.88
C ILE A 402 9.90 2.32 -25.79
N GLY A 403 9.25 1.16 -25.81
CA GLY A 403 9.62 0.04 -26.68
C GLY A 403 9.52 0.40 -28.16
N ALA A 404 8.43 1.07 -28.57
CA ALA A 404 8.25 1.53 -29.94
C ALA A 404 9.29 2.60 -30.36
N LEU A 405 9.60 3.54 -29.45
CA LEU A 405 10.60 4.58 -29.66
C LEU A 405 11.99 3.96 -29.82
N TRP A 406 12.39 3.12 -28.86
CA TRP A 406 13.68 2.43 -28.88
C TRP A 406 13.86 1.58 -30.13
N TRP A 407 12.86 0.77 -30.48
CA TRP A 407 12.90 -0.05 -31.69
C TRP A 407 13.04 0.81 -32.95
N SER A 408 12.23 1.87 -33.06
CA SER A 408 12.29 2.78 -34.21
C SER A 408 13.66 3.46 -34.33
N TYR A 409 14.23 3.86 -33.20
CA TYR A 409 15.56 4.45 -33.10
C TYR A 409 16.66 3.44 -33.46
N SER A 410 16.60 2.22 -32.96
CA SER A 410 17.59 1.18 -33.24
C SER A 410 17.66 0.82 -34.74
N ASN A 411 16.54 0.87 -35.45
CA ASN A 411 16.46 0.50 -36.87
C ASN A 411 16.77 1.64 -37.84
N ARG A 412 16.42 2.89 -37.50
CA ARG A 412 16.54 4.05 -38.40
C ARG A 412 17.40 5.18 -37.86
N GLY A 413 18.02 4.99 -36.70
CA GLY A 413 18.81 5.99 -36.00
C GLY A 413 18.03 7.28 -35.83
N ARG A 414 18.64 8.40 -36.24
CA ARG A 414 18.01 9.73 -36.22
C ARG A 414 16.72 9.80 -37.05
N ASN A 415 16.50 8.95 -38.04
CA ASN A 415 15.29 9.02 -38.89
C ASN A 415 14.11 8.17 -38.36
N PHE A 416 14.08 7.81 -37.06
CA PHE A 416 13.08 6.93 -36.47
C PHE A 416 11.63 7.43 -36.64
N TRP A 417 11.41 8.75 -36.59
CA TRP A 417 10.09 9.37 -36.74
C TRP A 417 9.48 9.18 -38.13
N LYS A 418 10.25 8.72 -39.13
CA LYS A 418 9.72 8.43 -40.48
C LYS A 418 9.02 7.07 -40.56
N ILE A 419 9.01 6.27 -39.49
CA ILE A 419 8.37 4.96 -39.45
C ILE A 419 6.88 5.13 -39.10
N PRO A 420 5.92 4.71 -39.96
CA PRO A 420 4.48 4.86 -39.68
C PRO A 420 4.02 4.15 -38.40
N VAL A 421 4.65 3.03 -38.04
CA VAL A 421 4.35 2.28 -36.81
C VAL A 421 4.59 3.10 -35.55
N PHE A 422 5.63 3.96 -35.56
CA PHE A 422 5.89 4.86 -34.44
C PHE A 422 4.68 5.76 -34.20
N TRP A 423 4.23 6.50 -35.20
CA TRP A 423 3.06 7.39 -35.09
C TRP A 423 1.75 6.66 -34.81
N SER A 424 1.55 5.47 -35.36
CA SER A 424 0.40 4.64 -35.01
C SER A 424 0.42 4.24 -33.53
N THR A 425 1.60 4.02 -32.94
CA THR A 425 1.75 3.67 -31.52
C THR A 425 1.58 4.92 -30.65
N VAL A 426 2.15 6.06 -31.06
CA VAL A 426 1.93 7.36 -30.40
C VAL A 426 0.44 7.69 -30.33
N GLY A 427 -0.28 7.60 -31.44
CA GLY A 427 -1.71 7.91 -31.47
C GLY A 427 -2.54 6.99 -30.57
N GLN A 428 -2.14 5.72 -30.43
CA GLN A 428 -2.81 4.77 -29.55
C GLN A 428 -2.51 5.00 -28.08
N VAL A 429 -1.24 5.26 -27.74
CA VAL A 429 -0.80 5.58 -26.38
C VAL A 429 -1.36 6.93 -25.93
N ALA A 430 -1.54 7.89 -26.83
CA ALA A 430 -2.13 9.18 -26.49
C ALA A 430 -3.57 9.08 -25.95
N ILE A 431 -4.34 8.04 -26.32
CA ILE A 431 -5.74 7.86 -25.89
C ILE A 431 -5.87 7.74 -24.36
N PRO A 432 -5.22 6.78 -23.67
CA PRO A 432 -5.29 6.69 -22.22
C PRO A 432 -4.74 7.90 -21.50
N PHE A 433 -3.63 8.47 -21.98
CA PHE A 433 -3.11 9.71 -21.39
C PHE A 433 -4.11 10.86 -21.52
N ALA A 434 -4.70 11.06 -22.70
CA ALA A 434 -5.68 12.13 -22.89
C ALA A 434 -6.92 11.93 -22.01
N ILE A 435 -7.49 10.73 -21.94
CA ILE A 435 -8.70 10.47 -21.14
C ILE A 435 -8.42 10.64 -19.64
N VAL A 436 -7.33 10.05 -19.12
CA VAL A 436 -6.97 10.15 -17.71
C VAL A 436 -6.62 11.60 -17.35
N LEU A 437 -5.81 12.29 -18.15
CA LEU A 437 -5.44 13.68 -17.91
C LEU A 437 -6.64 14.62 -18.05
N MET A 438 -7.50 14.47 -19.05
CA MET A 438 -8.72 15.27 -19.17
C MET A 438 -9.61 15.08 -17.96
N THR A 439 -9.78 13.84 -17.47
CA THR A 439 -10.58 13.59 -16.26
C THR A 439 -9.94 14.25 -15.03
N TYR A 440 -8.62 14.13 -14.90
CA TYR A 440 -7.84 14.79 -13.84
C TYR A 440 -8.01 16.32 -13.89
N PHE A 441 -7.87 16.92 -15.06
CA PHE A 441 -8.07 18.36 -15.27
C PHE A 441 -9.51 18.76 -15.01
N SER A 442 -10.51 18.02 -15.49
CA SER A 442 -11.93 18.31 -15.23
C SER A 442 -12.25 18.32 -13.74
N ILE A 443 -11.74 17.35 -12.98
CA ILE A 443 -11.93 17.29 -11.53
C ILE A 443 -11.24 18.48 -10.84
N ASN A 444 -10.03 18.83 -11.28
CA ASN A 444 -9.32 20.01 -10.76
C ASN A 444 -9.96 21.36 -11.18
N THR A 445 -10.60 21.43 -12.34
CA THR A 445 -11.34 22.62 -12.79
C THR A 445 -12.63 22.79 -11.99
N VAL A 446 -13.39 21.71 -11.77
CA VAL A 446 -14.57 21.73 -10.89
C VAL A 446 -14.17 22.18 -9.49
N LYS A 447 -13.03 21.72 -8.96
CA LYS A 447 -12.45 22.23 -7.71
C LYS A 447 -12.24 23.75 -7.74
N SER A 448 -11.63 24.28 -8.79
CA SER A 448 -11.35 25.73 -8.91
C SER A 448 -12.63 26.58 -8.96
N LEU A 449 -13.77 25.99 -9.34
CA LEU A 449 -15.04 26.67 -9.47
C LEU A 449 -15.90 26.53 -8.21
N ASP A 450 -15.93 25.35 -7.59
CA ASP A 450 -16.83 25.05 -6.46
C ASP A 450 -16.20 25.24 -5.08
N GLY A 451 -14.86 25.37 -4.97
CA GLY A 451 -14.15 25.66 -3.71
C GLY A 451 -14.31 24.62 -2.59
N THR A 452 -15.04 23.53 -2.82
CA THR A 452 -15.51 22.58 -1.79
C THR A 452 -14.81 21.22 -1.84
N TYR A 453 -14.06 20.92 -2.91
CA TYR A 453 -13.35 19.65 -3.08
C TYR A 453 -11.83 19.81 -2.87
N SER A 454 -11.27 18.98 -1.98
CA SER A 454 -9.83 18.74 -1.87
C SER A 454 -9.34 18.13 -3.20
N GLY A 455 -8.17 18.54 -3.71
CA GLY A 455 -7.66 18.00 -4.99
C GLY A 455 -7.31 16.51 -4.86
N MET A 456 -7.26 15.74 -5.96
CA MET A 456 -6.98 14.28 -5.96
C MET A 456 -5.80 13.82 -5.08
N ASN A 457 -4.85 14.72 -4.80
CA ASN A 457 -3.68 14.48 -3.98
C ASN A 457 -3.90 14.68 -2.47
N GLY A 458 -5.02 15.23 -2.01
CA GLY A 458 -5.18 15.59 -0.59
C GLY A 458 -5.08 14.41 0.37
N LEU A 459 -5.52 13.21 -0.05
CA LEU A 459 -5.29 11.97 0.70
C LEU A 459 -3.84 11.53 0.60
N THR A 460 -3.19 11.70 -0.56
CA THR A 460 -1.75 11.45 -0.72
C THR A 460 -0.94 12.33 0.23
N ASP A 461 -1.28 13.62 0.37
CA ASP A 461 -0.60 14.56 1.25
C ASP A 461 -0.84 14.21 2.73
N ILE A 462 -2.07 13.83 3.11
CA ILE A 462 -2.39 13.33 4.47
C ILE A 462 -1.72 11.98 4.76
N HIS A 463 -1.65 11.08 3.78
CA HIS A 463 -0.96 9.80 3.93
C HIS A 463 0.55 9.99 4.00
N GLN A 464 1.14 10.88 3.20
CA GLN A 464 2.54 11.30 3.34
C GLN A 464 2.79 11.96 4.69
N ALA A 465 1.86 12.79 5.19
CA ALA A 465 1.93 13.39 6.51
C ALA A 465 1.97 12.35 7.63
N SER A 466 1.15 11.30 7.50
CA SER A 466 0.99 10.26 8.52
C SER A 466 2.00 9.13 8.42
N ALA A 467 2.62 8.92 7.26
CA ALA A 467 3.59 7.86 7.02
C ALA A 467 4.77 7.86 8.02
N PRO A 468 5.35 9.00 8.43
CA PRO A 468 6.37 9.05 9.48
C PRO A 468 5.89 8.57 10.86
N PHE A 469 4.60 8.74 11.14
CA PHE A 469 3.98 8.34 12.40
C PHE A 469 3.65 6.85 12.43
N SER A 470 3.06 6.34 11.35
CA SER A 470 2.74 4.91 11.21
C SER A 470 3.98 4.04 11.07
N SER A 471 5.06 4.60 10.52
CA SER A 471 6.36 3.92 10.43
C SER A 471 7.20 4.02 11.72
N GLY A 472 6.83 4.91 12.66
CA GLY A 472 7.55 5.12 13.91
C GLY A 472 8.92 5.79 13.73
N PHE A 473 9.10 6.64 12.73
CA PHE A 473 10.37 7.33 12.46
C PHE A 473 10.33 8.84 12.70
N LEU A 474 9.17 9.39 13.10
CA LEU A 474 9.06 10.79 13.44
C LEU A 474 9.34 11.02 14.92
N ASP A 475 10.31 11.87 15.24
CA ASP A 475 10.44 12.38 16.60
C ASP A 475 9.26 13.32 16.93
N VAL A 476 8.28 12.78 17.65
CA VAL A 476 7.04 13.49 18.02
C VAL A 476 7.31 14.72 18.89
N ARG A 477 8.45 14.73 19.60
CA ARG A 477 8.87 15.88 20.43
C ARG A 477 9.18 17.11 19.60
N ALA A 478 9.55 16.91 18.34
CA ALA A 478 9.88 17.99 17.46
C ALA A 478 8.64 18.83 17.11
N ILE A 479 7.41 18.34 17.34
CA ILE A 479 6.15 18.99 16.97
C ILE A 479 6.02 20.41 17.55
N GLY A 480 6.60 20.71 18.71
CA GLY A 480 7.05 22.08 19.05
C GLY A 480 6.65 22.61 20.42
N ASP A 481 5.56 22.11 21.01
CA ASP A 481 5.10 22.50 22.36
C ASP A 481 4.61 21.28 23.17
N ASP A 482 4.78 21.36 24.49
CA ASP A 482 4.51 20.29 25.46
C ASP A 482 3.02 19.90 25.46
N ASP A 483 2.12 20.84 25.22
CA ASP A 483 0.69 20.58 25.09
C ASP A 483 0.34 19.83 23.79
N GLU A 484 1.05 20.12 22.68
CA GLU A 484 0.88 19.35 21.44
C GLU A 484 1.39 17.92 21.63
N TYR A 485 2.56 17.78 22.24
CA TYR A 485 3.13 16.49 22.58
C TYR A 485 2.17 15.68 23.49
N ALA A 486 1.62 16.30 24.53
CA ALA A 486 0.68 15.66 25.45
C ALA A 486 -0.58 15.15 24.76
N SER A 487 -1.23 16.02 23.98
CA SER A 487 -2.44 15.65 23.25
C SER A 487 -2.18 14.56 22.20
N PHE A 488 -1.01 14.56 21.58
CA PHE A 488 -0.61 13.56 20.60
C PHE A 488 -0.36 12.19 21.23
N ILE A 489 0.42 12.13 22.31
CA ILE A 489 0.69 10.88 23.05
C ILE A 489 -0.60 10.28 23.59
N LYS A 490 -1.53 11.11 24.08
CA LYS A 490 -2.84 10.66 24.54
C LYS A 490 -3.68 10.09 23.40
N ALA A 491 -3.80 10.82 22.29
CA ALA A 491 -4.54 10.34 21.12
C ALA A 491 -3.98 9.03 20.55
N ARG A 492 -2.65 8.84 20.62
CA ARG A 492 -2.01 7.57 20.25
C ARG A 492 -2.35 6.45 21.21
N ASN A 493 -2.25 6.67 22.51
CA ASN A 493 -2.60 5.65 23.50
C ASN A 493 -4.06 5.19 23.32
N ASP A 494 -4.98 6.13 23.13
CA ASP A 494 -6.41 5.84 22.93
C ASP A 494 -6.67 5.07 21.61
N ALA A 495 -5.81 5.26 20.60
CA ALA A 495 -5.87 4.59 19.30
C ALA A 495 -4.99 3.32 19.18
N GLY A 496 -4.41 2.81 20.28
CA GLY A 496 -3.57 1.61 20.27
C GLY A 496 -2.16 1.83 19.70
N TYR A 497 -1.59 3.01 19.92
CA TYR A 497 -0.28 3.50 19.43
C TYR A 497 -0.07 3.53 17.91
N ALA A 498 -1.04 3.06 17.12
CA ALA A 498 -1.15 3.32 15.70
C ALA A 498 -1.70 4.73 15.48
N PHE A 499 -0.98 5.58 14.73
CA PHE A 499 -1.43 6.93 14.42
C PHE A 499 -1.63 7.08 12.91
N GLY A 500 -2.88 6.94 12.48
CA GLY A 500 -3.27 7.10 11.07
C GLY A 500 -3.46 8.55 10.64
N GLY A 501 -3.54 8.78 9.34
CA GLY A 501 -3.82 10.10 8.76
C GLY A 501 -5.12 10.74 9.24
N TRP A 502 -6.12 9.91 9.58
CA TRP A 502 -7.37 10.38 10.16
C TRP A 502 -7.19 10.98 11.56
N SER A 503 -6.49 10.28 12.46
CA SER A 503 -6.21 10.76 13.82
C SER A 503 -5.39 12.05 13.80
N LEU A 504 -4.42 12.15 12.88
CA LEU A 504 -3.67 13.38 12.65
C LEU A 504 -4.60 14.54 12.25
N ARG A 505 -5.51 14.28 11.32
CA ARG A 505 -6.44 15.28 10.82
C ARG A 505 -7.42 15.75 11.90
N GLN A 506 -7.95 14.84 12.71
CA GLN A 506 -8.79 15.20 13.86
C GLN A 506 -8.03 16.05 14.88
N HIS A 507 -6.77 15.72 15.13
CA HIS A 507 -5.91 16.50 16.02
C HIS A 507 -5.68 17.94 15.50
N LEU A 508 -5.28 18.08 14.23
CA LEU A 508 -5.07 19.40 13.60
C LEU A 508 -6.35 20.23 13.54
N LEU A 509 -7.49 19.56 13.35
CA LEU A 509 -8.80 20.17 13.32
C LEU A 509 -9.23 20.72 14.68
N ALA A 510 -9.06 19.96 15.77
CA ALA A 510 -9.43 20.41 17.11
C ALA A 510 -8.74 21.73 17.51
N ARG A 511 -7.63 22.07 16.84
CA ARG A 511 -6.85 23.30 17.03
C ARG A 511 -7.21 24.44 16.07
N LEU A 512 -8.07 24.22 15.09
CA LEU A 512 -8.67 25.32 14.37
C LEU A 512 -9.64 25.97 15.37
N GLU A 513 -9.19 27.02 16.08
CA GLU A 513 -10.04 27.87 16.93
C GLU A 513 -11.33 28.10 16.17
N SER A 514 -12.50 27.74 16.73
CA SER A 514 -13.77 27.88 16.01
C SER A 514 -14.05 29.37 15.81
N PRO A 515 -13.79 29.96 14.64
CA PRO A 515 -14.08 31.36 14.46
C PRO A 515 -15.53 31.36 14.01
N ASP A 516 -16.41 31.80 14.88
CA ASP A 516 -17.77 32.14 14.49
C ASP A 516 -17.69 32.92 13.16
N GLY A 517 -18.27 32.36 12.09
CA GLY A 517 -18.30 32.98 10.77
C GLY A 517 -17.36 32.44 9.68
N MET A 518 -16.47 31.46 9.95
CA MET A 518 -15.79 30.77 8.84
C MET A 518 -16.76 29.86 8.08
N SER A 519 -16.82 30.04 6.75
CA SER A 519 -17.52 29.11 5.87
C SER A 519 -16.85 27.73 5.85
N LEU A 520 -17.60 26.71 5.48
CA LEU A 520 -17.14 25.32 5.38
C LEU A 520 -15.86 25.19 4.54
N ALA A 521 -15.85 25.84 3.37
CA ALA A 521 -14.73 25.84 2.44
C ALA A 521 -13.45 26.42 3.08
N GLN A 522 -13.58 27.52 3.83
CA GLN A 522 -12.47 28.16 4.53
C GLN A 522 -11.88 27.27 5.63
N ARG A 523 -12.71 26.50 6.35
CA ARG A 523 -12.20 25.54 7.35
C ARG A 523 -11.47 24.37 6.71
N VAL A 524 -11.95 23.86 5.58
CA VAL A 524 -11.28 22.78 4.83
C VAL A 524 -9.93 23.26 4.28
N GLU A 525 -9.92 24.46 3.71
CA GLU A 525 -8.70 25.08 3.19
C GLU A 525 -7.68 25.34 4.32
N ALA A 526 -8.13 25.86 5.46
CA ALA A 526 -7.28 26.06 6.64
C ALA A 526 -6.73 24.74 7.20
N LEU A 527 -7.55 23.68 7.23
CA LEU A 527 -7.11 22.34 7.65
C LEU A 527 -6.09 21.75 6.68
N GLN A 528 -6.29 21.89 5.37
CA GLN A 528 -5.34 21.45 4.35
C GLN A 528 -4.03 22.22 4.45
N MET A 529 -4.10 23.54 4.60
CA MET A 529 -2.93 24.40 4.78
C MET A 529 -2.15 23.99 6.02
N ARG A 530 -2.82 23.83 7.17
CA ARG A 530 -2.18 23.33 8.40
C ARG A 530 -1.62 21.92 8.24
N THR A 531 -2.29 21.04 7.51
CA THR A 531 -1.77 19.70 7.24
C THR A 531 -0.51 19.77 6.38
N SER A 532 -0.50 20.61 5.34
CA SER A 532 0.67 20.83 4.48
C SER A 532 1.83 21.48 5.25
N GLU A 533 1.56 22.52 6.04
CA GLU A 533 2.54 23.16 6.92
C GLU A 533 3.10 22.16 7.94
N PHE A 534 2.24 21.29 8.48
CA PHE A 534 2.64 20.22 9.37
C PHE A 534 3.50 19.18 8.64
N VAL A 535 3.16 18.79 7.41
CA VAL A 535 4.02 17.91 6.58
C VAL A 535 5.36 18.57 6.33
N GLU A 536 5.40 19.79 5.82
CA GLU A 536 6.62 20.50 5.45
C GLU A 536 7.53 20.73 6.66
N SER A 537 6.96 21.14 7.79
CA SER A 537 7.70 21.36 9.04
C SER A 537 8.25 20.06 9.62
N ASN A 538 7.58 18.92 9.41
CA ASN A 538 8.01 17.62 9.91
C ASN A 538 8.85 16.80 8.92
N GLU A 539 8.72 17.02 7.61
CA GLU A 539 9.47 16.32 6.58
C GLU A 539 10.98 16.61 6.71
N GLY A 540 11.34 17.83 7.09
CA GLY A 540 12.72 18.23 7.39
C GLY A 540 13.28 17.67 8.69
N ARG A 541 12.41 17.21 9.61
CA ARG A 541 12.79 16.67 10.93
C ARG A 541 13.12 15.18 10.87
N ILE A 542 12.69 14.47 9.83
CA ILE A 542 13.06 13.08 9.59
C ILE A 542 14.42 13.07 8.87
N SER A 543 15.42 12.47 9.51
CA SER A 543 16.75 12.37 8.91
C SER A 543 16.69 11.64 7.57
N PHE A 544 17.43 12.12 6.57
CA PHE A 544 17.56 11.43 5.27
C PHE A 544 17.96 9.94 5.42
N PRO A 545 18.87 9.56 6.35
CA PRO A 545 19.12 8.16 6.70
C PRO A 545 17.89 7.37 7.16
N ALA A 546 17.03 7.94 8.02
CA ALA A 546 15.79 7.30 8.46
C ALA A 546 14.82 7.09 7.30
N LYS A 547 14.69 8.08 6.41
CA LYS A 547 13.90 7.96 5.15
C LYS A 547 14.38 6.77 4.31
N LEU A 548 15.70 6.61 4.14
CA LEU A 548 16.28 5.48 3.40
C LEU A 548 16.12 4.13 4.12
N ALA A 549 16.14 4.12 5.45
CA ALA A 549 15.86 2.93 6.25
C ALA A 549 14.39 2.50 6.12
N VAL A 550 13.44 3.44 6.17
CA VAL A 550 12.01 3.19 5.88
C VAL A 550 11.83 2.59 4.49
N ILE A 551 12.43 3.20 3.47
CA ILE A 551 12.39 2.70 2.09
C ILE A 551 12.96 1.27 2.03
N GLY A 552 14.10 1.03 2.67
CA GLY A 552 14.70 -0.29 2.75
C GLY A 552 13.82 -1.31 3.48
N ARG A 553 13.17 -0.94 4.58
CA ARG A 553 12.23 -1.77 5.34
C ARG A 553 10.96 -2.06 4.51
N ILE A 554 10.41 -1.08 3.79
CA ILE A 554 9.26 -1.27 2.89
C ILE A 554 9.62 -2.19 1.73
N GLY A 555 10.80 -2.00 1.14
CA GLY A 555 11.34 -2.91 0.13
C GLY A 555 11.53 -4.32 0.68
N GLY A 556 12.15 -4.45 1.85
CA GLY A 556 12.31 -5.72 2.56
C GLY A 556 10.97 -6.37 2.93
N TRP A 557 9.98 -5.59 3.36
CA TRP A 557 8.61 -6.01 3.68
C TRP A 557 7.94 -6.64 2.46
N ALA A 558 8.09 -6.04 1.29
CA ALA A 558 7.51 -6.58 0.05
C ALA A 558 8.07 -7.98 -0.28
N PHE A 559 9.29 -8.31 0.16
CA PHE A 559 9.97 -9.58 -0.13
C PHE A 559 9.97 -10.60 1.00
N ALA A 560 10.05 -10.14 2.25
CA ALA A 560 10.16 -10.98 3.43
C ALA A 560 8.82 -11.14 4.17
N ALA A 561 7.82 -10.30 3.88
CA ALA A 561 6.62 -10.07 4.68
C ALA A 561 6.95 -9.60 6.11
N PRO A 562 6.19 -8.65 6.69
CA PRO A 562 6.41 -8.28 8.08
C PRO A 562 6.13 -9.51 8.95
N GLN A 563 6.98 -9.77 9.93
CA GLN A 563 6.51 -10.48 11.10
C GLN A 563 5.63 -9.49 11.88
N LYS A 564 4.46 -9.94 12.33
CA LYS A 564 3.51 -9.34 13.30
C LYS A 564 3.71 -7.85 13.66
N THR A 565 3.13 -6.88 12.95
CA THR A 565 2.84 -5.62 13.65
C THR A 565 1.78 -5.94 14.71
N ALA A 566 2.06 -5.65 15.98
CA ALA A 566 1.27 -6.09 17.14
C ALA A 566 -0.21 -5.62 17.12
N PHE A 567 -0.59 -4.77 16.16
CA PHE A 567 -1.90 -4.14 16.08
C PHE A 567 -2.51 -4.05 14.68
N SER A 568 -2.05 -4.82 13.68
CA SER A 568 -2.68 -4.82 12.35
C SER A 568 -3.58 -6.03 12.11
N LEU A 569 -4.85 -5.79 11.72
CA LEU A 569 -5.79 -6.80 11.21
C LEU A 569 -5.47 -7.18 9.74
N GLU A 570 -4.20 -7.14 9.35
CA GLU A 570 -3.78 -7.33 7.96
C GLU A 570 -3.71 -8.81 7.59
N PRO A 571 -4.14 -9.19 6.39
CA PRO A 571 -4.25 -10.58 5.96
C PRO A 571 -2.92 -11.31 5.68
N ILE A 572 -1.77 -10.63 5.79
CA ILE A 572 -0.43 -11.25 5.75
C ILE A 572 0.04 -11.67 7.15
N THR A 573 -0.63 -11.22 8.20
CA THR A 573 -0.28 -11.60 9.57
C THR A 573 -0.86 -12.99 9.90
N PRO A 574 -0.14 -13.85 10.64
CA PRO A 574 -0.67 -15.13 11.10
C PRO A 574 -1.88 -15.01 12.04
N SER A 575 -2.10 -13.81 12.60
CA SER A 575 -3.22 -13.47 13.48
C SER A 575 -4.46 -12.96 12.73
N TYR A 576 -4.41 -12.87 11.39
CA TYR A 576 -5.58 -12.50 10.63
C TYR A 576 -6.67 -13.57 10.75
N GLU A 577 -7.89 -13.12 10.98
CA GLU A 577 -9.08 -13.96 10.91
C GLU A 577 -10.20 -13.15 10.25
N VAL A 578 -11.05 -13.82 9.47
CA VAL A 578 -12.32 -13.23 9.04
C VAL A 578 -13.26 -13.19 10.25
N PRO A 579 -13.59 -11.99 10.78
CA PRO A 579 -14.45 -11.88 11.94
C PRO A 579 -15.86 -12.33 11.58
N HIS A 580 -16.43 -13.19 12.42
CA HIS A 580 -17.81 -13.72 12.30
C HIS A 580 -18.74 -13.18 13.39
N ALA A 581 -18.19 -12.43 14.35
CA ALA A 581 -18.89 -11.64 15.35
C ALA A 581 -18.03 -10.41 15.68
N PHE A 582 -18.65 -9.33 16.17
CA PHE A 582 -17.88 -8.26 16.79
C PHE A 582 -17.16 -8.83 18.01
N ALA A 583 -15.84 -8.60 18.08
CA ALA A 583 -15.01 -9.08 19.20
C ALA A 583 -15.42 -8.45 20.54
N ASP A 584 -16.06 -7.28 20.48
CA ASP A 584 -16.57 -6.53 21.62
C ASP A 584 -17.95 -5.93 21.27
N MET A 585 -18.92 -6.07 22.18
CA MET A 585 -20.24 -5.45 22.03
C MET A 585 -20.15 -3.93 22.17
N GLU A 586 -19.19 -3.38 22.92
CA GLU A 586 -19.00 -1.93 23.03
C GLU A 586 -18.56 -1.33 21.69
N ILE A 587 -17.70 -2.03 20.92
CA ILE A 587 -17.31 -1.61 19.57
C ILE A 587 -18.49 -1.68 18.61
N ALA A 588 -19.30 -2.73 18.71
CA ALA A 588 -20.52 -2.87 17.91
C ALA A 588 -21.51 -1.74 18.20
N GLU A 589 -21.70 -1.40 19.48
CA GLU A 589 -22.55 -0.29 19.93
C GLU A 589 -21.98 1.07 19.52
N ALA A 590 -20.65 1.25 19.55
CA ALA A 590 -19.99 2.47 19.09
C ALA A 590 -20.19 2.67 17.57
N ILE A 591 -19.95 1.63 16.77
CA ILE A 591 -20.19 1.66 15.32
C ILE A 591 -21.68 1.90 15.04
N GLN A 592 -22.57 1.21 15.74
CA GLN A 592 -24.01 1.40 15.59
C GLN A 592 -24.44 2.82 16.02
N GLY A 593 -23.81 3.38 17.06
CA GLY A 593 -23.96 4.75 17.50
C GLY A 593 -23.56 5.75 16.42
N GLU A 594 -22.36 5.60 15.85
CA GLU A 594 -21.89 6.42 14.72
C GLU A 594 -22.84 6.31 13.52
N LEU A 595 -23.19 5.08 13.11
CA LEU A 595 -24.11 4.83 12.00
C LEU A 595 -25.52 5.38 12.26
N SER A 596 -25.99 5.35 13.51
CA SER A 596 -27.29 5.92 13.90
C SER A 596 -27.28 7.44 13.85
N LEU A 597 -26.15 8.06 14.22
CA LEU A 597 -25.94 9.50 14.11
C LEU A 597 -25.96 9.91 12.62
N VAL A 598 -25.28 9.14 11.77
CA VAL A 598 -25.33 9.30 10.30
C VAL A 598 -26.76 9.13 9.76
N ALA A 599 -27.47 8.08 10.19
CA ALA A 599 -28.83 7.79 9.75
C ALA A 599 -29.83 8.85 10.23
N SER A 600 -29.63 9.46 11.42
CA SER A 600 -30.51 10.52 11.93
C SER A 600 -30.46 11.80 11.10
N GLY A 601 -29.37 12.03 10.37
CA GLY A 601 -29.19 13.17 9.49
C GLY A 601 -29.68 12.95 8.05
N THR A 602 -30.19 11.76 7.70
CA THR A 602 -30.60 11.43 6.33
C THR A 602 -31.87 10.57 6.27
N ASP A 603 -32.62 10.61 5.17
CA ASP A 603 -33.81 9.76 4.98
C ASP A 603 -33.47 8.28 4.71
N LEU A 604 -32.20 7.88 4.80
CA LEU A 604 -31.73 6.55 4.40
C LEU A 604 -31.40 5.71 5.65
N PRO A 605 -32.23 4.71 6.01
CA PRO A 605 -31.97 3.88 7.17
C PRO A 605 -30.78 2.95 6.89
N ILE A 606 -29.64 3.19 7.53
CA ILE A 606 -28.49 2.30 7.44
C ILE A 606 -28.76 1.06 8.30
N ARG A 607 -28.62 -0.12 7.72
CA ARG A 607 -28.84 -1.40 8.43
C ARG A 607 -27.54 -2.20 8.48
N LEU A 608 -27.17 -2.61 9.68
CA LEU A 608 -26.10 -3.58 9.91
C LEU A 608 -26.73 -4.87 10.44
N ILE A 609 -26.65 -5.95 9.67
CA ILE A 609 -27.14 -7.25 10.10
C ILE A 609 -25.98 -8.02 10.71
N LYS A 610 -26.16 -8.54 11.93
CA LYS A 610 -25.18 -9.39 12.62
C LYS A 610 -24.91 -10.63 11.78
N ALA A 611 -23.62 -10.91 11.53
CA ALA A 611 -23.22 -12.15 10.87
C ALA A 611 -23.46 -13.34 11.81
N ASN A 612 -23.94 -14.46 11.27
CA ASN A 612 -24.04 -15.72 12.00
C ASN A 612 -22.74 -16.49 11.84
N SER A 613 -22.27 -17.11 12.93
CA SER A 613 -21.13 -18.02 12.91
C SER A 613 -21.37 -19.15 11.90
N ASP A 614 -20.42 -19.35 10.99
CA ASP A 614 -20.49 -20.38 9.94
C ASP A 614 -19.26 -21.29 9.99
N PRO A 615 -19.44 -22.63 9.95
CA PRO A 615 -18.34 -23.58 10.05
C PRO A 615 -17.35 -23.49 8.87
N TRP A 616 -17.77 -23.00 7.70
CA TRP A 616 -16.87 -22.83 6.55
C TRP A 616 -15.94 -21.62 6.74
N VAL A 617 -16.42 -20.55 7.38
CA VAL A 617 -15.56 -19.40 7.76
C VAL A 617 -14.53 -19.84 8.80
N TYR A 618 -14.94 -20.66 9.77
CA TYR A 618 -14.01 -21.24 10.75
C TYR A 618 -12.91 -22.07 10.07
N LEU A 619 -13.30 -22.99 9.17
CA LEU A 619 -12.37 -23.81 8.41
C LEU A 619 -11.44 -22.96 7.54
N TYR A 620 -11.96 -21.91 6.91
CA TYR A 620 -11.20 -20.97 6.10
C TYR A 620 -10.10 -20.28 6.92
N ASN A 621 -10.44 -19.73 8.09
CA ASN A 621 -9.49 -19.09 9.00
C ASN A 621 -8.40 -20.07 9.47
N HIS A 622 -8.78 -21.28 9.87
CA HIS A 622 -7.84 -22.26 10.44
C HIS A 622 -7.00 -23.00 9.39
N SER A 623 -7.36 -22.90 8.09
CA SER A 623 -6.66 -23.62 7.02
C SER A 623 -5.99 -22.68 6.03
N ILE A 624 -6.78 -21.84 5.34
CA ILE A 624 -6.30 -21.04 4.22
C ILE A 624 -5.53 -19.82 4.72
N VAL A 625 -6.09 -19.10 5.69
CA VAL A 625 -5.47 -17.87 6.22
C VAL A 625 -4.11 -18.17 6.85
N LEU A 626 -3.99 -19.25 7.64
CA LEU A 626 -2.75 -19.64 8.29
C LEU A 626 -1.59 -19.91 7.30
N VAL A 627 -1.89 -20.51 6.15
CA VAL A 627 -0.88 -20.90 5.14
C VAL A 627 -0.61 -19.75 4.15
N TYR A 628 -1.51 -18.79 4.04
CA TYR A 628 -1.46 -17.75 3.02
C TYR A 628 -0.18 -16.90 3.02
N PRO A 629 0.38 -16.47 4.16
CA PRO A 629 1.62 -15.68 4.16
C PRO A 629 2.79 -16.43 3.51
N TRP A 630 2.86 -17.74 3.71
CA TRP A 630 3.86 -18.59 3.05
C TRP A 630 3.59 -18.70 1.55
N LEU A 631 2.33 -18.93 1.17
CA LEU A 631 1.92 -18.99 -0.25
C LEU A 631 2.25 -17.69 -0.99
N TYR A 632 1.97 -16.53 -0.39
CA TYR A 632 2.29 -15.22 -0.95
C TYR A 632 3.77 -15.07 -1.28
N ARG A 633 4.66 -15.49 -0.38
CA ARG A 633 6.13 -15.50 -0.62
C ARG A 633 6.50 -16.39 -1.80
N VAL A 634 5.88 -17.56 -1.91
CA VAL A 634 6.10 -18.47 -3.04
C VAL A 634 5.65 -17.82 -4.35
N LEU A 635 4.50 -17.15 -4.38
CA LEU A 635 4.01 -16.42 -5.56
C LEU A 635 4.96 -15.30 -5.97
N LEU A 636 5.52 -14.57 -5.02
CA LEU A 636 6.50 -13.53 -5.28
C LEU A 636 7.78 -14.08 -5.93
N ILE A 637 8.32 -15.16 -5.37
CA ILE A 637 9.52 -15.83 -5.90
C ILE A 637 9.26 -16.33 -7.32
N ILE A 638 8.12 -17.00 -7.54
CA ILE A 638 7.70 -17.47 -8.86
C ILE A 638 7.57 -16.30 -9.83
N SER A 639 7.01 -15.17 -9.39
CA SER A 639 6.87 -13.95 -10.20
C SER A 639 8.25 -13.40 -10.59
N LEU A 640 9.17 -13.26 -9.64
CA LEU A 640 10.54 -12.78 -9.87
C LEU A 640 11.32 -13.68 -10.82
N VAL A 641 11.38 -14.99 -10.54
CA VAL A 641 12.04 -15.98 -11.41
C VAL A 641 11.41 -15.96 -12.79
N GLY A 642 10.09 -15.96 -12.83
CA GLY A 642 9.28 -15.80 -14.02
C GLY A 642 9.66 -14.61 -14.88
N TRP A 643 9.82 -13.44 -14.26
CA TRP A 643 10.18 -12.20 -14.94
C TRP A 643 11.59 -12.23 -15.49
N THR A 644 12.56 -12.74 -14.73
CA THR A 644 13.95 -12.87 -15.21
C THR A 644 14.03 -13.80 -16.42
N LEU A 645 13.35 -14.95 -16.36
CA LEU A 645 13.21 -15.87 -17.48
C LEU A 645 12.51 -15.20 -18.66
N ALA A 646 11.41 -14.50 -18.42
CA ALA A 646 10.64 -13.81 -19.44
C ALA A 646 11.45 -12.73 -20.17
N VAL A 647 12.27 -11.94 -19.46
CA VAL A 647 13.15 -10.95 -20.06
C VAL A 647 14.25 -11.62 -20.90
N SER A 648 14.77 -12.77 -20.43
CA SER A 648 15.80 -13.54 -21.13
C SER A 648 15.27 -14.22 -22.41
N GLU A 649 14.06 -14.80 -22.33
CA GLU A 649 13.41 -15.58 -23.40
C GLU A 649 12.42 -14.74 -24.22
N ARG A 650 12.31 -13.43 -23.96
CA ARG A 650 11.43 -12.48 -24.68
C ARG A 650 9.94 -12.85 -24.56
N LYS A 651 9.53 -13.36 -23.40
CA LYS A 651 8.14 -13.68 -23.05
C LYS A 651 7.47 -12.49 -22.36
N TYR A 652 7.14 -11.47 -23.14
CA TYR A 652 6.71 -10.16 -22.63
C TYR A 652 5.41 -10.13 -21.82
N LEU A 653 4.62 -11.20 -21.85
CA LEU A 653 3.39 -11.30 -21.08
C LEU A 653 3.63 -11.26 -19.56
N ALA A 654 4.59 -12.04 -19.06
CA ALA A 654 4.92 -12.05 -17.63
C ALA A 654 5.47 -10.68 -17.19
N THR A 655 6.26 -10.06 -18.06
CA THR A 655 6.78 -8.72 -17.89
C THR A 655 5.68 -7.67 -17.77
N ALA A 656 4.64 -7.74 -18.60
CA ALA A 656 3.50 -6.83 -18.53
C ALA A 656 2.70 -6.94 -17.22
N PHE A 657 2.66 -8.13 -16.61
CA PHE A 657 1.95 -8.35 -15.35
C PHE A 657 2.72 -7.91 -14.13
N ILE A 658 4.03 -8.13 -14.12
CA ILE A 658 4.84 -7.85 -12.94
C ILE A 658 5.26 -6.39 -12.84
N SER A 659 5.29 -5.68 -13.97
CA SER A 659 5.75 -4.29 -13.98
C SER A 659 4.84 -3.35 -13.15
N PRO A 660 3.50 -3.41 -13.27
CA PRO A 660 2.61 -2.62 -12.42
C PRO A 660 2.75 -2.96 -10.93
N PHE A 661 2.95 -4.24 -10.58
CA PHE A 661 3.21 -4.66 -9.19
C PHE A 661 4.45 -3.98 -8.61
N PHE A 662 5.56 -3.98 -9.34
CA PHE A 662 6.78 -3.35 -8.87
C PHE A 662 6.72 -1.83 -8.85
N LEU A 663 6.05 -1.22 -9.82
CA LEU A 663 5.82 0.22 -9.78
C LEU A 663 4.91 0.62 -8.62
N LEU A 664 3.97 -0.25 -8.23
CA LEU A 664 3.16 -0.07 -7.03
C LEU A 664 4.01 -0.16 -5.76
N ILE A 665 4.96 -1.11 -5.68
CA ILE A 665 5.95 -1.15 -4.58
C ILE A 665 6.80 0.13 -4.56
N VAL A 666 7.32 0.57 -5.71
CA VAL A 666 8.11 1.81 -5.80
C VAL A 666 7.28 3.03 -5.38
N TYR A 667 6.00 3.07 -5.78
CA TYR A 667 5.07 4.10 -5.37
C TYR A 667 4.92 4.11 -3.84
N HIS A 668 4.61 2.98 -3.22
CA HIS A 668 4.54 2.85 -1.76
C HIS A 668 5.84 3.25 -1.05
N MET A 669 6.99 2.86 -1.58
CA MET A 669 8.29 3.28 -1.07
C MET A 669 8.46 4.80 -1.15
N SER A 670 8.05 5.44 -2.24
CA SER A 670 8.09 6.91 -2.39
C SER A 670 7.17 7.64 -1.42
N GLN A 671 6.05 7.01 -1.05
CA GLN A 671 5.10 7.54 -0.07
C GLN A 671 5.51 7.23 1.38
N MET A 672 6.61 6.48 1.59
CA MET A 672 7.04 5.95 2.89
C MET A 672 5.95 5.16 3.63
N HIS A 673 5.01 4.59 2.88
CA HIS A 673 3.79 4.06 3.44
C HIS A 673 3.37 2.76 2.77
N ILE A 674 3.18 1.72 3.60
CA ILE A 674 2.45 0.52 3.21
C ILE A 674 1.09 0.62 3.88
N LEU A 675 0.08 0.99 3.10
CA LEU A 675 -1.29 0.84 3.56
C LEU A 675 -1.71 -0.62 3.39
N GLY A 676 -2.25 -1.21 4.45
CA GLY A 676 -3.10 -2.40 4.36
C GLY A 676 -4.15 -2.30 3.24
N ALA A 677 -4.61 -1.07 2.98
CA ALA A 677 -5.56 -0.74 1.92
C ALA A 677 -5.09 -1.08 0.48
N GLU A 678 -3.82 -0.99 0.12
CA GLU A 678 -3.37 -1.27 -1.27
C GLU A 678 -2.94 -2.71 -1.51
N LEU A 679 -2.99 -3.53 -0.47
CA LEU A 679 -2.52 -4.90 -0.52
C LEU A 679 -3.36 -5.80 -1.44
N GLN A 680 -4.65 -5.51 -1.65
CA GLN A 680 -5.49 -6.29 -2.57
C GLN A 680 -5.09 -6.07 -4.03
N THR A 681 -4.74 -4.84 -4.41
CA THR A 681 -4.22 -4.54 -5.75
C THR A 681 -2.88 -5.27 -5.94
N LEU A 682 -2.01 -5.23 -4.93
CA LEU A 682 -0.76 -6.00 -4.94
C LEU A 682 -1.02 -7.50 -5.07
N ASP A 683 -2.02 -8.04 -4.36
CA ASP A 683 -2.37 -9.47 -4.39
C ASP A 683 -2.92 -9.95 -5.73
N ALA A 684 -3.88 -9.22 -6.30
CA ALA A 684 -4.40 -9.56 -7.61
C ALA A 684 -3.28 -9.55 -8.66
N VAL A 685 -2.38 -8.55 -8.61
CA VAL A 685 -1.28 -8.46 -9.56
C VAL A 685 -0.20 -9.51 -9.28
N ILE A 686 0.06 -9.91 -8.03
CA ILE A 686 1.07 -10.93 -7.72
C ILE A 686 0.66 -12.31 -8.22
N TRP A 687 -0.62 -12.68 -8.08
CA TRP A 687 -1.13 -13.95 -8.60
C TRP A 687 -1.03 -14.03 -10.12
N VAL A 688 -1.37 -12.92 -10.79
CA VAL A 688 -1.30 -12.81 -12.26
C VAL A 688 0.15 -12.81 -12.73
N SER A 689 1.04 -12.18 -11.97
CA SER A 689 2.49 -12.20 -12.21
C SER A 689 3.07 -13.61 -12.01
N ALA A 690 2.64 -14.32 -10.97
CA ALA A 690 3.06 -15.69 -10.69
C ALA A 690 2.60 -16.64 -11.79
N LEU A 691 1.37 -16.46 -12.30
CA LEU A 691 0.90 -17.16 -13.49
C LEU A 691 1.79 -16.85 -14.70
N GLY A 692 2.15 -15.59 -14.93
CA GLY A 692 3.14 -15.18 -15.93
C GLY A 692 4.48 -15.91 -15.75
N GLY A 693 4.92 -16.09 -14.51
CA GLY A 693 6.16 -16.78 -14.18
C GLY A 693 6.13 -18.29 -14.41
N ILE A 694 5.10 -18.98 -13.90
CA ILE A 694 4.87 -20.42 -14.13
C ILE A 694 4.84 -20.71 -15.63
N THR A 695 4.08 -19.89 -16.36
CA THR A 695 3.93 -20.08 -17.79
C THR A 695 5.23 -19.80 -18.54
N SER A 696 6.09 -18.91 -18.03
CA SER A 696 7.44 -18.67 -18.56
C SER A 696 8.37 -19.87 -18.41
N VAL A 697 8.29 -20.60 -17.29
CA VAL A 697 9.08 -21.83 -17.08
C VAL A 697 8.62 -22.95 -18.01
N LEU A 698 7.31 -23.06 -18.26
CA LEU A 698 6.73 -24.15 -19.03
C LEU A 698 6.75 -23.85 -20.53
N LYS A 699 7.80 -24.30 -21.24
CA LYS A 699 8.08 -24.06 -22.68
C LYS A 699 6.90 -24.24 -23.65
N ASN A 700 5.90 -25.07 -23.33
CA ASN A 700 4.74 -25.35 -24.19
C ASN A 700 3.43 -24.66 -23.77
N THR A 701 3.46 -23.84 -22.72
CA THR A 701 2.24 -23.26 -22.14
C THR A 701 1.95 -21.83 -22.58
N LEU A 702 2.94 -21.14 -23.17
CA LEU A 702 2.88 -19.73 -23.55
C LEU A 702 2.72 -19.45 -25.04
N GLN A 703 2.48 -18.16 -25.31
CA GLN A 703 2.78 -17.44 -26.55
C GLN A 703 3.95 -18.07 -27.32
N LYS A 704 3.83 -18.19 -28.65
CA LYS A 704 4.98 -18.57 -29.48
C LYS A 704 6.12 -17.57 -29.22
N GLU A 705 7.36 -18.07 -29.16
CA GLU A 705 8.53 -17.20 -29.09
C GLU A 705 8.46 -16.18 -30.22
N THR A 706 8.47 -14.89 -29.86
CA THR A 706 8.59 -13.82 -30.84
C THR A 706 10.00 -13.88 -31.40
N ALA A 707 10.14 -14.45 -32.60
CA ALA A 707 11.41 -14.54 -33.29
C ALA A 707 12.00 -13.13 -33.48
N GLU A 708 13.32 -13.00 -33.45
CA GLU A 708 14.05 -11.72 -33.57
C GLU A 708 13.74 -11.00 -34.90
N ASP A 709 13.30 -11.79 -35.88
CA ASP A 709 12.90 -11.49 -37.23
C ASP A 709 11.38 -11.59 -37.47
N ASP A 710 10.57 -11.82 -36.42
CA ASP A 710 9.11 -11.98 -36.56
C ASP A 710 8.48 -10.71 -37.14
N ARG A 711 8.01 -10.87 -38.39
CA ARG A 711 7.60 -9.83 -39.34
C ARG A 711 6.33 -9.07 -38.95
N ARG A 712 5.89 -9.14 -37.69
CA ARG A 712 4.70 -8.47 -37.14
C ARG A 712 5.04 -7.29 -36.23
N CYS A 713 6.30 -7.17 -35.83
CA CYS A 713 6.90 -5.88 -35.43
C CYS A 713 7.21 -4.99 -36.65
N LEU A 714 7.07 -5.52 -37.87
CA LEU A 714 7.07 -4.78 -39.13
C LEU A 714 5.63 -4.80 -39.69
N PRO A 715 5.10 -3.71 -40.29
CA PRO A 715 4.05 -3.91 -41.26
C PRO A 715 4.65 -4.74 -42.41
N PRO A 716 3.86 -5.53 -43.15
CA PRO A 716 4.35 -6.11 -44.38
C PRO A 716 4.85 -4.96 -45.25
N VAL A 717 6.17 -4.86 -45.41
CA VAL A 717 6.74 -4.19 -46.57
C VAL A 717 6.27 -5.07 -47.71
N LYS A 718 5.10 -4.74 -48.29
CA LYS A 718 4.76 -5.22 -49.63
C LYS A 718 6.05 -4.97 -50.43
N PRO A 719 6.74 -5.99 -50.94
CA PRO A 719 7.89 -5.72 -51.78
C PRO A 719 7.33 -4.82 -52.88
N LYS A 720 7.71 -3.53 -52.85
CA LYS A 720 7.55 -2.68 -54.02
C LYS A 720 8.21 -3.50 -55.11
N ARG A 721 7.44 -3.86 -56.14
CA ARG A 721 7.93 -4.45 -57.38
C ARG A 721 9.17 -3.67 -57.85
N LEU A 722 10.35 -4.05 -57.37
CA LEU A 722 11.62 -3.39 -57.66
C LEU A 722 12.67 -4.41 -58.12
N LEU A 723 12.25 -5.66 -58.38
CA LEU A 723 13.10 -6.70 -58.95
C LEU A 723 12.34 -7.50 -60.01
N THR A 724 11.84 -6.83 -61.06
CA THR A 724 11.55 -7.49 -62.36
C THR A 724 11.71 -6.54 -63.56
N ARG A 725 12.53 -5.49 -63.45
CA ARG A 725 12.74 -4.57 -64.59
C ARG A 725 14.21 -4.25 -64.84
N HIS A 726 15.09 -5.25 -64.84
CA HIS A 726 16.36 -5.18 -65.54
C HIS A 726 16.79 -6.57 -66.00
N THR A 727 16.43 -6.89 -67.24
CA THR A 727 17.26 -7.55 -68.27
C THR A 727 16.41 -7.65 -69.55
N ARG A 728 16.30 -6.54 -70.27
CA ARG A 728 16.07 -6.55 -71.72
C ARG A 728 17.43 -6.24 -72.35
N ARG A 729 18.10 -7.25 -72.90
CA ARG A 729 19.02 -7.08 -74.02
C ARG A 729 18.38 -7.83 -75.19
N PRO A 730 17.86 -7.13 -76.20
CA PRO A 730 17.45 -7.72 -77.46
C PRO A 730 18.55 -7.43 -78.50
N ASP A 731 19.72 -8.07 -78.39
CA ASP A 731 20.79 -7.95 -79.40
C ASP A 731 21.25 -9.31 -79.96
N ASP A 732 20.60 -10.43 -79.62
CA ASP A 732 20.91 -11.73 -80.24
C ASP A 732 19.81 -12.12 -81.24
N PHE A 733 19.83 -11.47 -82.40
CA PHE A 733 19.30 -11.99 -83.66
C PHE A 733 20.44 -11.96 -84.69
N ILE A 734 21.09 -13.12 -84.87
CA ILE A 734 21.71 -13.53 -86.14
C ILE A 734 21.13 -14.92 -86.46
N LEU A 735 20.00 -14.93 -87.15
CA LEU A 735 19.74 -15.61 -88.44
C LEU A 735 18.31 -15.31 -88.88
#